data_AF-A0A5S8Q2I0-F1
#
_entry.id   AF-A0A5S8Q2I0-F1
#
_cell.length_a   1.000
_cell.length_b   1.000
_cell.length_c   1.000
_cell.angle_alpha   90.00
_cell.angle_beta   90.00
_cell.angle_gamma   90.00
#
_symmetry.space_group_name_H-M   'P 1'
#
loop_
_entity.id
_entity.type
_entity.pdbx_description
1 polymer ?
#
loop_
_entity_poly.entity_id
_entity_poly.type
_entity_poly.pdbx_seq_one_letter_code
_entity_poly.pdbx_strand_id
1 'polypeptide(L)'
;MWLRLALCERPHGLSRFAMSEPSNLVRAFSSRKDKPPKDTLRHIKRREKRQGVGQSNGPATVYVQVAGAGSRDSGASVYVFSEFNRYLFNCGEGTQRLMQEHKLKIARLDNIFLTRMNWANVGGLSGLILTLRDTGLPKCVLSGPPQLQKYLEAIRVFSGPLQGIELAVRPYTDAMYSDDTMTVYQVPLFSKCKTTISSPSLLHDKKGNFIVLKAKELGLPVYVLLKSLFTFAAAAWHCLLQPSLLSTRTMCIFIDHFRYQEKKSGSPVALVIHMTPESILHSSRYWHWMKQFGPQTEHLILNENTSTLHNLRSYKIQTQLNLVHPEIFPQLANVQKKVTNLSPLRECLLKYQLRPKLEWQRDAVTSNNTEEFVKEAMELPGFVEALENCNKGQYPEVIFLGTGSAVPMKTRNVSSTLVNVSPSHSLLLDCGEGTFGQLHRHYGENVDEVLSKLSAIFVSHIHADHHTGLLNILFERERGLVTCGKPHTPVSVIGPPLLMTWLNQYHNHCQDILHHMNLIPAKYLTDGTEALSLKNKNLLASFLEAYQLEQFQTCLVRHCRNAYACSVVHRSGWKLVYSGDTMPCDALVQMGKDASLLIHEATLEDGLEEEAIEKTHSTTSQAIGVGMKMNANFIMLNHFSQRYAKLPLFSSDFSEKVGISFDHMRVSFKFWKAAFIAVLWGMSGKHQVTFGLVSSAFPTTLGKWHTGRLVAPRQAFITVGD
;
A
#
# COMPACT_ATOMS: atom_id res chain seq x y z
N MET A 1 38.24 -8.11 -23.28
CA MET A 1 38.41 -9.37 -24.03
C MET A 1 37.27 -9.43 -25.04
N TRP A 2 37.60 -9.41 -26.33
CA TRP A 2 36.68 -9.32 -27.47
C TRP A 2 36.11 -10.70 -27.84
N LEU A 3 34.88 -10.75 -28.38
CA LEU A 3 34.62 -11.40 -29.67
C LEU A 3 33.27 -10.97 -30.30
N ARG A 4 33.35 -10.49 -31.54
CA ARG A 4 32.26 -10.23 -32.51
C ARG A 4 31.87 -11.54 -33.21
N LEU A 5 30.61 -11.66 -33.64
CA LEU A 5 30.25 -12.32 -34.89
C LEU A 5 29.12 -11.53 -35.58
N ALA A 6 29.36 -11.20 -36.84
CA ALA A 6 28.45 -10.52 -37.75
C ALA A 6 28.16 -11.48 -38.90
N LEU A 7 26.91 -11.59 -39.34
CA LEU A 7 26.59 -12.05 -40.69
C LEU A 7 25.30 -11.37 -41.17
N CYS A 8 25.41 -10.71 -42.31
CA CYS A 8 24.33 -10.28 -43.18
C CYS A 8 24.59 -10.97 -44.52
N GLU A 9 23.58 -11.61 -45.13
CA GLU A 9 23.29 -11.59 -46.57
C GLU A 9 22.13 -12.54 -46.95
N ARG A 10 21.25 -12.04 -47.83
CA ARG A 10 20.31 -12.71 -48.75
C ARG A 10 20.80 -12.36 -50.17
N PRO A 11 20.41 -13.00 -51.33
CA PRO A 11 19.02 -13.37 -51.72
C PRO A 11 18.82 -14.52 -52.78
N HIS A 12 17.55 -14.66 -53.24
CA HIS A 12 16.97 -15.41 -54.41
C HIS A 12 16.67 -16.93 -54.20
N GLY A 13 15.59 -17.57 -54.68
CA GLY A 13 14.36 -17.20 -55.42
C GLY A 13 13.70 -18.47 -56.06
N LEU A 14 12.34 -18.53 -56.10
CA LEU A 14 11.42 -19.44 -56.89
C LEU A 14 11.30 -20.94 -56.45
N SER A 15 10.15 -21.65 -56.46
CA SER A 15 8.74 -21.47 -56.89
C SER A 15 7.77 -22.58 -56.37
N ARG A 16 6.49 -22.21 -56.07
CA ARG A 16 5.13 -22.86 -56.19
C ARG A 16 4.96 -24.40 -56.08
N PHE A 17 3.97 -25.01 -55.40
CA PHE A 17 2.48 -24.94 -55.38
C PHE A 17 1.97 -25.49 -53.99
N ALA A 18 1.02 -24.94 -53.21
CA ALA A 18 -0.42 -24.61 -53.33
C ALA A 18 -1.42 -25.77 -53.07
N MET A 19 -2.09 -25.80 -51.88
CA MET A 19 -3.51 -26.19 -51.60
C MET A 19 -3.89 -25.68 -50.17
N SER A 20 -4.58 -24.53 -50.04
CA SER A 20 -6.04 -24.30 -49.78
C SER A 20 -6.42 -24.09 -48.29
N GLU A 21 -6.85 -22.86 -47.97
CA GLU A 21 -7.28 -22.32 -46.66
C GLU A 21 -8.60 -22.89 -46.09
N PRO A 22 -8.88 -22.62 -44.80
CA PRO A 22 -10.06 -21.82 -44.47
C PRO A 22 -9.80 -20.59 -43.56
N SER A 23 -10.20 -19.43 -44.09
CA SER A 23 -10.96 -18.33 -43.46
C SER A 23 -10.47 -17.62 -42.18
N ASN A 24 -9.72 -16.53 -42.37
CA ASN A 24 -10.05 -15.14 -41.98
C ASN A 24 -10.91 -14.84 -40.72
N LEU A 25 -10.55 -15.35 -39.54
CA LEU A 25 -11.04 -14.80 -38.24
C LEU A 25 -9.94 -14.53 -37.20
N VAL A 26 -8.67 -14.81 -37.50
CA VAL A 26 -7.55 -14.76 -36.52
C VAL A 26 -6.70 -13.48 -36.61
N ARG A 27 -6.94 -12.56 -37.55
CA ARG A 27 -6.10 -11.36 -37.76
C ARG A 27 -6.61 -10.03 -37.17
N ALA A 28 -7.73 -10.03 -36.46
CA ALA A 28 -8.34 -8.77 -35.98
C ALA A 28 -7.88 -8.27 -34.58
N PHE A 29 -7.07 -9.03 -33.84
CA PHE A 29 -6.69 -8.66 -32.46
C PHE A 29 -5.20 -8.33 -32.23
N SER A 30 -4.37 -8.25 -33.28
CA SER A 30 -2.91 -8.08 -33.15
C SER A 30 -2.38 -6.67 -33.52
N SER A 31 -3.18 -5.61 -33.49
CA SER A 31 -2.69 -4.25 -33.82
C SER A 31 -3.10 -3.15 -32.85
N ARG A 32 -2.90 -3.35 -31.55
CA ARG A 32 -2.69 -2.19 -30.66
C ARG A 32 -1.21 -1.85 -30.68
N LYS A 33 -0.85 -0.84 -31.50
CA LYS A 33 0.48 -0.20 -31.47
C LYS A 33 0.87 0.09 -30.02
N ASP A 34 2.07 -0.33 -29.63
CA ASP A 34 2.72 0.16 -28.42
C ASP A 34 2.60 1.68 -28.36
N LYS A 35 2.08 2.21 -27.25
CA LYS A 35 2.11 3.65 -27.02
C LYS A 35 3.59 4.07 -27.04
N PRO A 36 3.97 5.11 -27.80
CA PRO A 36 5.34 5.59 -27.76
C PRO A 36 5.73 5.90 -26.31
N PRO A 37 6.95 5.56 -25.87
CA PRO A 37 7.38 5.82 -24.51
C PRO A 37 7.13 7.30 -24.21
N LYS A 38 6.39 7.57 -23.13
CA LYS A 38 6.23 8.94 -22.65
C LYS A 38 7.64 9.49 -22.45
N ASP A 39 7.96 10.59 -23.11
CA ASP A 39 9.26 11.26 -22.98
C ASP A 39 9.39 11.79 -21.53
N THR A 40 9.88 10.93 -20.65
CA THR A 40 10.05 11.11 -19.20
C THR A 40 11.05 12.23 -18.91
N LEU A 41 11.92 12.54 -19.87
CA LEU A 41 12.93 13.59 -19.78
C LEU A 41 12.42 14.98 -20.21
N ARG A 42 11.20 15.12 -20.77
CA ARG A 42 10.66 16.44 -21.17
C ARG A 42 10.67 17.45 -20.03
N HIS A 43 10.42 16.99 -18.81
CA HIS A 43 10.38 17.88 -17.66
C HIS A 43 11.79 18.29 -17.20
N ILE A 44 12.74 17.36 -17.21
CA ILE A 44 14.17 17.67 -16.95
C ILE A 44 14.67 18.68 -17.99
N LYS A 45 14.40 18.43 -19.28
CA LYS A 45 14.69 19.36 -20.38
C LYS A 45 14.00 20.72 -20.22
N ARG A 46 12.74 20.75 -19.73
CA ARG A 46 12.03 22.01 -19.41
C ARG A 46 12.64 22.73 -18.21
N ARG A 47 13.13 22.01 -17.20
CA ARG A 47 13.83 22.57 -16.03
C ARG A 47 15.16 23.19 -16.46
N GLU A 48 15.96 22.47 -17.22
CA GLU A 48 17.22 22.96 -17.83
C GLU A 48 16.97 24.19 -18.71
N LYS A 49 15.92 24.16 -19.55
CA LYS A 49 15.53 25.31 -20.38
C LYS A 49 15.10 26.54 -19.56
N ARG A 50 14.53 26.36 -18.37
CA ARG A 50 14.19 27.47 -17.46
C ARG A 50 15.41 28.04 -16.75
N GLN A 51 16.32 27.16 -16.30
CA GLN A 51 17.59 27.57 -15.70
C GLN A 51 18.44 28.40 -16.67
N GLY A 52 18.40 28.12 -17.97
CA GLY A 52 19.10 28.89 -19.00
C GLY A 52 18.48 30.24 -19.39
N VAL A 53 17.25 30.57 -18.98
CA VAL A 53 16.50 31.75 -19.47
C VAL A 53 16.32 32.86 -18.41
N GLY A 54 16.86 32.69 -17.20
CA GLY A 54 16.90 33.77 -16.19
C GLY A 54 15.54 34.23 -15.65
N GLN A 55 14.42 33.64 -16.07
CA GLN A 55 13.07 33.97 -15.57
C GLN A 55 12.95 33.66 -14.08
N SER A 56 12.81 34.72 -13.27
CA SER A 56 12.90 34.70 -11.80
C SER A 56 11.57 34.59 -11.07
N ASN A 57 10.51 34.12 -11.71
CA ASN A 57 9.21 34.00 -11.04
C ASN A 57 8.97 32.54 -10.68
N GLY A 58 9.02 32.23 -9.37
CA GLY A 58 8.63 30.94 -8.83
C GLY A 58 7.18 30.57 -9.20
N PRO A 59 6.74 29.32 -8.97
CA PRO A 59 5.49 28.77 -9.50
C PRO A 59 4.26 29.61 -9.15
N ALA A 60 3.33 29.80 -10.08
CA ALA A 60 2.16 30.65 -9.85
C ALA A 60 1.25 30.09 -8.74
N THR A 61 1.18 28.76 -8.64
CA THR A 61 0.39 28.05 -7.62
C THR A 61 1.26 27.08 -6.83
N VAL A 62 1.05 27.06 -5.52
CA VAL A 62 1.65 26.07 -4.60
C VAL A 62 0.58 25.62 -3.61
N TYR A 63 0.46 24.32 -3.43
CA TYR A 63 -0.52 23.70 -2.55
C TYR A 63 0.15 22.73 -1.59
N VAL A 64 -0.36 22.69 -0.37
CA VAL A 64 -0.06 21.68 0.65
C VAL A 64 -1.32 20.87 0.84
N GLN A 65 -1.28 19.57 0.62
CA GLN A 65 -2.44 18.71 0.73
C GLN A 65 -2.15 17.54 1.67
N VAL A 66 -3.09 17.25 2.57
CA VAL A 66 -3.01 16.05 3.42
C VAL A 66 -3.23 14.82 2.56
N ALA A 67 -2.20 13.97 2.42
CA ALA A 67 -2.31 12.69 1.72
C ALA A 67 -2.78 11.58 2.66
N GLY A 68 -2.29 11.57 3.91
CA GLY A 68 -2.72 10.68 4.98
C GLY A 68 -2.86 11.47 6.27
N ALA A 69 -3.95 11.26 7.00
CA ALA A 69 -4.31 12.13 8.13
C ALA A 69 -3.70 11.70 9.47
N GLY A 70 -3.01 10.55 9.51
CA GLY A 70 -2.43 10.01 10.75
C GLY A 70 -3.43 9.21 11.59
N SER A 71 -4.56 8.78 11.01
CA SER A 71 -5.47 7.84 11.65
C SER A 71 -4.76 6.53 11.95
N ARG A 72 -5.34 5.71 12.83
CA ARG A 72 -4.74 4.43 13.23
C ARG A 72 -4.39 3.54 12.03
N ASP A 73 -5.27 3.50 11.02
CA ASP A 73 -5.13 2.69 9.80
C ASP A 73 -4.36 3.37 8.66
N SER A 74 -3.94 4.64 8.81
CA SER A 74 -3.19 5.39 7.80
C SER A 74 -2.22 6.39 8.42
N GLY A 75 -0.93 6.19 8.19
CA GLY A 75 0.12 7.11 8.63
C GLY A 75 -0.06 8.55 8.13
N ALA A 76 0.47 9.51 8.90
CA ALA A 76 0.41 10.93 8.53
C ALA A 76 1.37 11.22 7.38
N SER A 77 0.85 11.78 6.29
CA SER A 77 1.65 12.18 5.13
C SER A 77 1.10 13.44 4.47
N VAL A 78 2.00 14.29 3.99
CA VAL A 78 1.67 15.58 3.38
C VAL A 78 2.29 15.65 1.99
N TYR A 79 1.47 15.97 1.01
CA TYR A 79 1.85 16.11 -0.38
C TYR A 79 1.84 17.58 -0.78
N VAL A 80 3.01 18.10 -1.14
CA VAL A 80 3.17 19.49 -1.59
C VAL A 80 3.39 19.49 -3.08
N PHE A 81 2.68 20.33 -3.82
CA PHE A 81 2.79 20.35 -5.27
C PHE A 81 2.63 21.75 -5.86
N SER A 82 3.32 21.94 -6.98
CA SER A 82 3.23 23.10 -7.85
C SER A 82 3.09 22.67 -9.31
N GLU A 83 3.07 23.65 -10.22
CA GLU A 83 3.18 23.40 -11.66
C GLU A 83 4.52 22.77 -12.06
N PHE A 84 5.54 22.95 -11.20
CA PHE A 84 6.92 22.59 -11.47
C PHE A 84 7.21 21.21 -10.89
N ASN A 85 7.11 21.08 -9.56
CA ASN A 85 7.63 19.96 -8.78
C ASN A 85 6.58 19.43 -7.78
N ARG A 86 6.86 18.24 -7.24
CA ARG A 86 6.04 17.57 -6.23
C ARG A 86 6.93 17.00 -5.15
N TYR A 87 6.42 17.04 -3.92
CA TYR A 87 7.14 16.64 -2.72
C TYR A 87 6.22 15.83 -1.84
N LEU A 88 6.78 14.85 -1.14
CA LEU A 88 6.05 14.06 -0.17
C LEU A 88 6.79 14.11 1.17
N PHE A 89 6.06 14.43 2.23
CA PHE A 89 6.53 14.38 3.60
C PHE A 89 5.90 13.16 4.28
N ASN A 90 6.75 12.22 4.70
CA ASN A 90 6.41 10.86 5.16
C ASN A 90 5.70 9.99 4.11
N CYS A 91 5.92 8.68 4.23
CA CYS A 91 5.34 7.67 3.38
C CYS A 91 5.04 6.41 4.21
N GLY A 92 4.07 6.49 5.12
CA GLY A 92 3.54 5.34 5.86
C GLY A 92 2.80 4.35 4.95
N GLU A 93 2.43 3.20 5.49
CA GLU A 93 1.62 2.21 4.76
C GLU A 93 0.34 2.84 4.19
N GLY A 94 -0.05 2.42 2.98
CA GLY A 94 -1.25 2.89 2.31
C GLY A 94 -1.11 4.25 1.64
N THR A 95 0.00 5.00 1.85
CA THR A 95 0.19 6.34 1.25
C THR A 95 0.02 6.30 -0.27
N GLN A 96 0.63 5.34 -0.95
CA GLN A 96 0.50 5.19 -2.41
C GLN A 96 -0.94 4.87 -2.84
N ARG A 97 -1.68 4.05 -2.06
CA ARG A 97 -3.07 3.69 -2.31
C ARG A 97 -3.98 4.93 -2.21
N LEU A 98 -3.78 5.74 -1.17
CA LEU A 98 -4.49 7.00 -0.97
C LEU A 98 -4.19 7.99 -2.10
N MET A 99 -2.92 8.11 -2.50
CA MET A 99 -2.55 8.97 -3.64
C MET A 99 -3.30 8.56 -4.91
N GLN A 100 -3.41 7.26 -5.20
CA GLN A 100 -4.16 6.79 -6.37
C GLN A 100 -5.67 7.05 -6.24
N GLU A 101 -6.26 6.80 -5.07
CA GLU A 101 -7.68 7.04 -4.82
C GLU A 101 -8.07 8.50 -5.05
N HIS A 102 -7.24 9.41 -4.55
CA HIS A 102 -7.45 10.85 -4.63
C HIS A 102 -6.81 11.49 -5.86
N LYS A 103 -6.36 10.66 -6.82
CA LYS A 103 -5.78 11.10 -8.10
C LYS A 103 -4.57 12.05 -7.92
N LEU A 104 -3.84 11.92 -6.82
CA LEU A 104 -2.58 12.63 -6.56
C LEU A 104 -1.52 12.07 -7.50
N LYS A 105 -0.96 12.96 -8.33
CA LYS A 105 0.01 12.57 -9.36
C LYS A 105 1.36 12.27 -8.72
N ILE A 106 1.89 11.07 -8.98
CA ILE A 106 3.27 10.70 -8.60
C ILE A 106 4.32 11.17 -9.61
N ALA A 107 3.91 11.56 -10.83
CA ALA A 107 4.84 12.02 -11.86
C ALA A 107 5.54 13.31 -11.41
N ARG A 108 6.88 13.30 -11.36
CA ARG A 108 7.76 14.36 -10.80
C ARG A 108 7.77 14.44 -9.27
N LEU A 109 7.45 13.35 -8.58
CA LEU A 109 7.75 13.19 -7.16
C LEU A 109 9.20 12.73 -7.01
N ASP A 110 10.15 13.64 -7.22
CA ASP A 110 11.58 13.38 -7.16
C ASP A 110 12.22 13.75 -5.82
N ASN A 111 11.42 14.22 -4.85
CA ASN A 111 11.86 14.59 -3.52
C ASN A 111 10.90 14.07 -2.44
N ILE A 112 11.43 13.27 -1.52
CA ILE A 112 10.70 12.72 -0.37
C ILE A 112 11.43 13.09 0.91
N PHE A 113 10.71 13.68 1.86
CA PHE A 113 11.22 14.10 3.15
C PHE A 113 10.63 13.22 4.25
N LEU A 114 11.47 12.42 4.90
CA LEU A 114 11.06 11.56 6.00
C LEU A 114 11.26 12.30 7.29
N THR A 115 10.17 12.45 8.04
CA THR A 115 10.23 13.15 9.31
C THR A 115 10.82 12.28 10.38
N ARG A 116 10.74 10.93 10.30
CA ARG A 116 11.26 9.96 11.29
C ARG A 116 11.62 8.62 10.67
N MET A 117 12.49 7.87 11.33
CA MET A 117 12.79 6.48 10.99
C MET A 117 11.96 5.52 11.83
N ASN A 118 10.65 5.53 11.62
CA ASN A 118 9.73 4.55 12.19
C ASN A 118 8.75 4.06 11.12
N TRP A 119 8.15 2.89 11.36
CA TRP A 119 7.34 2.21 10.36
C TRP A 119 6.11 3.02 9.93
N ALA A 120 5.49 3.75 10.86
CA ALA A 120 4.39 4.67 10.58
C ALA A 120 4.74 5.75 9.52
N ASN A 121 6.02 6.11 9.37
CA ASN A 121 6.47 7.14 8.43
C ASN A 121 7.13 6.58 7.17
N VAL A 122 7.53 5.30 7.16
CA VAL A 122 8.28 4.72 6.04
C VAL A 122 7.69 3.44 5.46
N GLY A 123 6.65 2.87 6.08
CA GLY A 123 6.14 1.54 5.74
C GLY A 123 5.68 1.39 4.28
N GLY A 124 5.19 2.47 3.67
CA GLY A 124 4.79 2.49 2.25
C GLY A 124 5.90 2.93 1.29
N LEU A 125 7.09 3.27 1.79
CA LEU A 125 8.16 3.85 0.98
C LEU A 125 8.72 2.85 -0.05
N SER A 126 8.85 1.58 0.33
CA SER A 126 9.35 0.54 -0.57
C SER A 126 8.42 0.33 -1.78
N GLY A 127 7.12 0.21 -1.56
CA GLY A 127 6.11 0.13 -2.61
C GLY A 127 6.04 1.38 -3.49
N LEU A 128 6.16 2.57 -2.87
CA LEU A 128 6.22 3.82 -3.62
C LEU A 128 7.48 3.90 -4.51
N ILE A 129 8.65 3.50 -4.01
CA ILE A 129 9.90 3.47 -4.80
C ILE A 129 9.77 2.57 -6.03
N LEU A 130 9.20 1.37 -5.87
CA LEU A 130 8.93 0.45 -6.98
C LEU A 130 7.98 1.09 -8.00
N THR A 131 6.93 1.76 -7.53
CA THR A 131 5.98 2.47 -8.39
C THR A 131 6.63 3.66 -9.12
N LEU A 132 7.53 4.40 -8.47
CA LEU A 132 8.28 5.51 -9.08
C LEU A 132 9.23 5.01 -10.17
N ARG A 133 9.93 3.89 -9.92
CA ARG A 133 10.77 3.20 -10.92
C ARG A 133 9.95 2.81 -12.14
N ASP A 134 8.80 2.16 -11.93
CA ASP A 134 7.93 1.70 -13.02
C ASP A 134 7.29 2.87 -13.81
N THR A 135 7.15 4.04 -13.16
CA THR A 135 6.73 5.29 -13.82
C THR A 135 7.84 5.90 -14.70
N GLY A 136 9.07 5.40 -14.59
CA GLY A 136 10.24 5.87 -15.33
C GLY A 136 10.87 7.13 -14.73
N LEU A 137 10.74 7.34 -13.43
CA LEU A 137 11.42 8.44 -12.74
C LEU A 137 12.93 8.10 -12.62
N PRO A 138 13.84 8.90 -13.19
CA PRO A 138 15.26 8.53 -13.23
C PRO A 138 15.96 8.70 -11.88
N LYS A 139 15.48 9.62 -11.04
CA LYS A 139 16.10 9.94 -9.74
C LYS A 139 15.05 10.36 -8.72
N CYS A 140 15.21 9.89 -7.49
CA CYS A 140 14.47 10.35 -6.32
C CYS A 140 15.46 10.69 -5.20
N VAL A 141 15.37 11.91 -4.67
CA VAL A 141 16.15 12.39 -3.53
C VAL A 141 15.35 12.17 -2.25
N LEU A 142 15.94 11.46 -1.32
CA LEU A 142 15.38 11.13 -0.02
C LEU A 142 16.14 11.90 1.05
N SER A 143 15.45 12.74 1.81
CA SER A 143 16.02 13.46 2.95
C SER A 143 15.39 12.93 4.24
N GLY A 144 16.18 12.67 5.26
CA GLY A 144 15.65 12.13 6.51
C GLY A 144 16.72 11.79 7.55
N PRO A 145 16.33 11.06 8.61
CA PRO A 145 17.23 10.65 9.68
C PRO A 145 18.42 9.82 9.18
N PRO A 146 19.55 9.76 9.93
CA PRO A 146 20.77 9.08 9.51
C PRO A 146 20.59 7.58 9.17
N GLN A 147 19.56 6.95 9.73
CA GLN A 147 19.20 5.55 9.49
C GLN A 147 18.69 5.28 8.07
N LEU A 148 18.27 6.31 7.34
CA LEU A 148 17.60 6.18 6.04
C LEU A 148 18.41 5.37 5.02
N GLN A 149 19.73 5.59 4.95
CA GLN A 149 20.60 4.82 4.06
C GLN A 149 20.56 3.31 4.39
N LYS A 150 20.57 2.98 5.68
CA LYS A 150 20.49 1.58 6.16
C LYS A 150 19.12 0.96 5.92
N TYR A 151 18.05 1.75 6.02
CA TYR A 151 16.72 1.32 5.61
C TYR A 151 16.67 0.98 4.10
N LEU A 152 17.25 1.83 3.25
CA LEU A 152 17.30 1.58 1.80
C LEU A 152 18.15 0.36 1.43
N GLU A 153 19.22 0.09 2.18
CA GLU A 153 20.00 -1.15 2.05
C GLU A 153 19.16 -2.37 2.43
N ALA A 154 18.37 -2.26 3.50
CA ALA A 154 17.53 -3.33 3.98
C ALA A 154 16.41 -3.68 2.98
N ILE A 155 15.73 -2.70 2.37
CA ILE A 155 14.63 -3.02 1.43
C ILE A 155 15.12 -3.73 0.16
N ARG A 156 16.41 -3.63 -0.19
CA ARG A 156 17.00 -4.33 -1.35
C ARG A 156 17.01 -5.84 -1.18
N VAL A 157 16.87 -6.35 0.05
CA VAL A 157 16.75 -7.79 0.33
C VAL A 157 15.56 -8.40 -0.41
N PHE A 158 14.46 -7.65 -0.55
CA PHE A 158 13.24 -8.12 -1.19
C PHE A 158 12.90 -7.41 -2.51
N SER A 159 13.28 -6.14 -2.66
CA SER A 159 13.03 -5.38 -3.90
C SER A 159 14.05 -5.65 -5.02
N GLY A 160 15.13 -6.38 -4.70
CA GLY A 160 16.23 -6.63 -5.60
C GLY A 160 17.06 -5.37 -5.92
N PRO A 161 17.88 -5.42 -6.97
CA PRO A 161 18.59 -4.24 -7.47
C PRO A 161 17.56 -3.23 -8.00
N LEU A 162 17.42 -2.08 -7.35
CA LEU A 162 16.56 -0.97 -7.77
C LEU A 162 17.10 -0.23 -9.01
N GLN A 163 17.54 -1.00 -10.02
CA GLN A 163 18.02 -0.48 -11.30
C GLN A 163 16.89 0.27 -12.02
N GLY A 164 17.24 1.34 -12.73
CA GLY A 164 16.28 2.21 -13.40
C GLY A 164 15.78 3.41 -12.58
N ILE A 165 16.12 3.48 -11.28
CA ILE A 165 15.92 4.67 -10.46
C ILE A 165 17.15 4.94 -9.57
N GLU A 166 17.71 6.15 -9.66
CA GLU A 166 18.76 6.60 -8.75
C GLU A 166 18.13 7.08 -7.43
N LEU A 167 18.38 6.38 -6.33
CA LEU A 167 17.99 6.83 -4.99
C LEU A 167 19.15 7.55 -4.34
N ALA A 168 19.05 8.87 -4.23
CA ALA A 168 20.05 9.70 -3.56
C ALA A 168 19.59 10.03 -2.14
N VAL A 169 20.41 9.71 -1.13
CA VAL A 169 20.14 10.11 0.26
C VAL A 169 20.87 11.41 0.54
N ARG A 170 20.09 12.45 0.88
CA ARG A 170 20.64 13.72 1.37
C ARG A 170 20.80 13.62 2.89
N PRO A 171 22.02 13.81 3.43
CA PRO A 171 22.26 13.65 4.85
C PRO A 171 21.54 14.73 5.67
N TYR A 172 21.16 14.38 6.90
CA TYR A 172 20.50 15.32 7.80
C TYR A 172 21.40 16.52 8.19
N THR A 173 22.73 16.38 8.03
CA THR A 173 23.73 17.42 8.31
C THR A 173 23.70 18.56 7.30
N ASP A 174 23.14 18.33 6.11
CA ASP A 174 23.03 19.38 5.11
C ASP A 174 21.96 20.39 5.55
N ALA A 175 22.35 21.67 5.57
CA ALA A 175 21.54 22.74 6.14
C ALA A 175 20.19 22.96 5.44
N MET A 176 20.15 22.94 4.11
CA MET A 176 18.92 23.12 3.34
C MET A 176 18.91 22.40 1.99
N TYR A 177 17.72 22.03 1.53
CA TYR A 177 17.43 21.69 0.15
C TYR A 177 16.77 22.92 -0.52
N SER A 178 17.08 23.21 -1.78
CA SER A 178 16.48 24.34 -2.49
C SER A 178 16.31 24.04 -3.97
N ASP A 179 15.18 24.45 -4.53
CA ASP A 179 14.90 24.44 -5.97
C ASP A 179 13.99 25.63 -6.37
N ASP A 180 13.54 25.65 -7.62
CA ASP A 180 12.71 26.73 -8.19
C ASP A 180 11.32 26.89 -7.53
N THR A 181 10.88 25.94 -6.70
CA THR A 181 9.58 25.94 -6.03
C THR A 181 9.69 26.21 -4.53
N MET A 182 10.63 25.56 -3.83
CA MET A 182 10.74 25.69 -2.38
C MET A 182 12.17 25.52 -1.85
N THR A 183 12.41 26.08 -0.67
CA THR A 183 13.58 25.80 0.15
C THR A 183 13.15 25.10 1.43
N VAL A 184 13.76 23.96 1.74
CA VAL A 184 13.45 23.13 2.91
C VAL A 184 14.66 23.16 3.85
N TYR A 185 14.44 23.66 5.07
CA TYR A 185 15.43 23.66 6.14
C TYR A 185 15.22 22.45 7.05
N GLN A 186 16.29 21.71 7.36
CA GLN A 186 16.24 20.59 8.30
C GLN A 186 16.69 21.05 9.68
N VAL A 187 15.88 20.76 10.70
CA VAL A 187 16.22 21.01 12.10
C VAL A 187 16.27 19.67 12.83
N PRO A 188 17.43 18.99 12.89
CA PRO A 188 17.54 17.68 13.52
C PRO A 188 17.37 17.80 15.04
N LEU A 189 16.53 16.93 15.61
CA LEU A 189 16.27 16.85 17.04
C LEU A 189 16.78 15.50 17.57
N PHE A 190 17.74 15.54 18.49
CA PHE A 190 18.31 14.35 19.10
C PHE A 190 17.77 14.15 20.51
N SER A 191 17.33 12.92 20.84
CA SER A 191 17.16 12.50 22.23
C SER A 191 18.49 12.05 22.81
N LYS A 192 18.75 12.35 24.08
CA LYS A 192 19.76 11.62 24.85
C LYS A 192 19.27 10.18 25.01
N CYS A 193 19.92 9.23 24.36
CA CYS A 193 19.71 7.80 24.63
C CYS A 193 20.20 7.55 26.06
N LYS A 194 19.34 7.09 26.98
CA LYS A 194 19.82 6.44 28.20
C LYS A 194 20.41 5.11 27.76
N THR A 195 21.72 5.10 27.50
CA THR A 195 22.49 3.87 27.42
C THR A 195 22.44 3.20 28.79
N THR A 196 21.54 2.25 28.98
CA THR A 196 21.71 1.21 30.00
C THR A 196 22.80 0.26 29.47
N ILE A 197 24.05 0.72 29.48
CA ILE A 197 25.20 -0.15 29.28
C ILE A 197 25.49 -0.75 30.66
N SER A 198 25.03 -1.99 30.85
CA SER A 198 25.58 -2.87 31.88
C SER A 198 26.99 -3.28 31.44
N SER A 199 28.00 -2.47 31.77
CA SER A 199 29.38 -2.83 32.15
C SER A 199 30.35 -1.65 31.94
N PRO A 200 31.26 -1.37 32.89
CA PRO A 200 32.07 -0.16 32.89
C PRO A 200 33.29 -0.31 31.99
N SER A 201 33.41 0.53 30.96
CA SER A 201 34.72 0.85 30.38
C SER A 201 34.88 2.36 30.37
N LEU A 202 35.89 2.80 31.14
CA LEU A 202 36.28 4.18 31.34
C LEU A 202 36.68 4.83 30.01
N LEU A 203 35.93 5.85 29.59
CA LEU A 203 36.44 6.92 28.73
C LEU A 203 35.91 8.25 29.27
N HIS A 204 36.84 9.08 29.70
CA HIS A 204 36.60 10.33 30.42
C HIS A 204 35.76 11.34 29.62
N ASP A 205 34.82 11.97 30.32
CA ASP A 205 34.04 13.12 29.87
C ASP A 205 34.95 14.35 29.75
N LYS A 206 35.13 14.91 28.54
CA LYS A 206 35.67 16.27 28.37
C LYS A 206 34.54 17.23 28.03
N LYS A 207 34.19 18.09 28.98
CA LYS A 207 33.34 19.27 28.76
C LYS A 207 34.09 20.27 27.86
N GLY A 208 33.66 20.41 26.61
CA GLY A 208 34.06 21.51 25.74
C GLY A 208 32.97 22.58 25.69
N ASN A 209 33.29 23.82 26.08
CA ASN A 209 32.44 24.98 25.80
C ASN A 209 32.65 25.42 24.33
N PHE A 210 31.57 25.72 23.63
CA PHE A 210 31.59 26.21 22.25
C PHE A 210 32.03 27.69 22.22
N ILE A 211 33.23 27.97 21.70
CA ILE A 211 33.83 29.31 21.66
C ILE A 211 33.60 29.92 20.27
N VAL A 212 32.63 30.82 20.17
CA VAL A 212 32.19 31.48 18.93
C VAL A 212 33.32 32.24 18.20
N LEU A 213 34.33 32.71 18.93
CA LEU A 213 35.46 33.46 18.35
C LEU A 213 36.39 32.57 17.50
N LYS A 214 36.52 31.27 17.84
CA LYS A 214 37.42 30.35 17.12
C LYS A 214 36.83 29.86 15.79
N ALA A 215 35.50 29.89 15.66
CA ALA A 215 34.79 29.61 14.41
C ALA A 215 35.00 30.69 13.34
N LYS A 216 35.30 31.93 13.73
CA LYS A 216 35.66 33.03 12.81
C LYS A 216 37.10 32.94 12.31
N GLU A 217 38.03 32.46 13.12
CA GLU A 217 39.43 32.24 12.70
C GLU A 217 39.58 31.10 11.68
N LEU A 218 38.66 30.13 11.68
CA LEU A 218 38.69 28.95 10.80
C LEU A 218 38.06 29.17 9.41
N GLY A 219 37.70 30.41 9.04
CA GLY A 219 37.25 30.73 7.68
C GLY A 219 35.94 30.06 7.24
N LEU A 220 35.08 29.64 8.18
CA LEU A 220 33.76 29.09 7.84
C LEU A 220 32.89 30.21 7.22
N PRO A 221 32.43 30.06 5.97
CA PRO A 221 31.84 31.17 5.23
C PRO A 221 30.49 31.62 5.78
N VAL A 222 30.40 32.94 5.98
CA VAL A 222 29.19 33.77 6.06
C VAL A 222 28.92 34.34 4.65
N TYR A 223 27.65 34.65 4.30
CA TYR A 223 27.10 35.36 3.09
C TYR A 223 26.52 34.46 1.94
N VAL A 224 25.53 34.80 1.05
CA VAL A 224 24.50 35.88 0.84
C VAL A 224 23.43 35.47 -0.24
N LEU A 225 22.23 36.08 -0.13
CA LEU A 225 20.94 36.28 -0.89
C LEU A 225 20.51 35.73 -2.30
N LEU A 226 19.15 35.62 -2.39
CA LEU A 226 18.14 36.00 -3.43
C LEU A 226 17.67 35.01 -4.53
N LYS A 227 16.43 34.51 -4.37
CA LYS A 227 15.28 34.72 -5.30
C LYS A 227 13.94 34.25 -4.66
N SER A 228 12.91 35.09 -4.78
CA SER A 228 11.49 34.96 -4.37
C SER A 228 11.19 34.32 -3.00
N LEU A 229 10.95 35.20 -2.03
CA LEU A 229 10.62 34.94 -0.63
C LEU A 229 9.21 34.37 -0.45
N PHE A 230 9.11 33.12 0.00
CA PHE A 230 8.17 32.71 1.05
C PHE A 230 8.84 31.58 1.84
N THR A 231 8.99 31.77 3.15
CA THR A 231 9.53 30.76 4.05
C THR A 231 8.44 29.73 4.30
N PHE A 232 8.31 28.74 3.41
CA PHE A 232 7.58 27.53 3.76
C PHE A 232 8.45 26.71 4.70
N ALA A 233 8.29 26.92 6.00
CA ALA A 233 8.88 26.03 6.98
C ALA A 233 8.01 24.77 7.05
N ALA A 234 8.24 23.84 6.13
CA ALA A 234 7.83 22.45 6.31
C ALA A 234 8.67 21.85 7.44
N ALA A 235 8.38 22.24 8.68
CA ALA A 235 8.94 21.58 9.82
C ALA A 235 8.20 20.27 10.03
N ALA A 236 8.82 19.25 9.48
CA ALA A 236 8.64 17.87 9.83
C ALA A 236 9.03 17.64 11.30
N TRP A 237 8.12 17.87 12.26
CA TRP A 237 8.46 17.67 13.67
C TRP A 237 8.54 16.21 14.08
N HIS A 238 9.58 15.96 14.88
CA HIS A 238 9.73 14.79 15.73
C HIS A 238 9.08 15.04 17.10
N CYS A 239 8.13 14.20 17.52
CA CYS A 239 7.90 13.92 18.95
C CYS A 239 8.15 12.46 19.32
N LEU A 240 9.29 12.14 19.97
CA LEU A 240 9.60 10.76 20.36
C LEU A 240 8.51 10.32 21.32
N LEU A 241 8.01 9.10 21.17
CA LEU A 241 7.04 8.47 22.05
C LEU A 241 7.69 8.22 23.41
N GLN A 242 7.94 9.29 24.15
CA GLN A 242 7.91 9.37 25.61
C GLN A 242 7.58 10.83 25.97
N PRO A 243 6.59 11.09 26.85
CA PRO A 243 6.30 12.42 27.40
C PRO A 243 7.52 13.14 28.01
N SER A 244 8.59 12.40 28.32
CA SER A 244 9.86 12.88 28.87
C SER A 244 10.80 13.57 27.86
N LEU A 245 10.59 13.44 26.54
CA LEU A 245 11.56 13.82 25.49
C LEU A 245 11.28 15.15 24.79
N LEU A 246 10.06 15.64 24.92
CA LEU A 246 9.85 17.07 24.88
C LEU A 246 10.62 17.61 26.09
N SER A 247 11.81 18.19 25.88
CA SER A 247 12.48 19.06 26.88
C SER A 247 12.23 20.51 26.50
N THR A 248 12.06 21.44 27.45
CA THR A 248 11.76 22.85 27.14
C THR A 248 12.80 23.42 26.18
N ARG A 249 14.06 22.98 26.35
CA ARG A 249 15.18 23.31 25.49
C ARG A 249 14.98 22.95 24.01
N THR A 250 14.44 21.76 23.71
CA THR A 250 14.17 21.32 22.32
C THR A 250 13.13 22.22 21.65
N MET A 251 12.09 22.59 22.39
CA MET A 251 11.03 23.49 21.92
C MET A 251 11.52 24.94 21.72
N CYS A 252 12.44 25.42 22.56
CA CYS A 252 13.03 26.75 22.43
C CYS A 252 13.94 26.86 21.19
N ILE A 253 14.87 25.92 20.98
CA ILE A 253 15.75 25.87 19.79
C ILE A 253 14.91 26.01 18.52
N PHE A 254 13.77 25.35 18.53
CA PHE A 254 12.86 25.32 17.43
C PHE A 254 12.24 26.70 17.15
N ILE A 255 11.68 27.34 18.17
CA ILE A 255 11.07 28.68 18.04
C ILE A 255 12.11 29.74 17.67
N ASP A 256 13.31 29.64 18.22
CA ASP A 256 14.40 30.55 17.90
C ASP A 256 14.79 30.47 16.42
N HIS A 257 14.81 29.27 15.84
CA HIS A 257 15.01 29.09 14.40
C HIS A 257 13.92 29.78 13.58
N PHE A 258 12.65 29.62 13.97
CA PHE A 258 11.53 30.20 13.23
C PHE A 258 11.51 31.72 13.30
N ARG A 259 11.69 32.28 14.50
CA ARG A 259 11.83 33.73 14.68
C ARG A 259 12.99 34.30 13.88
N TYR A 260 14.10 33.56 13.78
CA TYR A 260 15.21 33.95 12.93
C TYR A 260 14.81 33.99 11.45
N GLN A 261 14.08 32.99 10.95
CA GLN A 261 13.62 32.95 9.57
C GLN A 261 12.53 34.00 9.26
N GLU A 262 11.60 34.25 10.17
CA GLU A 262 10.59 35.32 10.05
C GLU A 262 11.28 36.69 9.93
N LYS A 263 12.26 36.97 10.80
CA LYS A 263 13.07 38.19 10.72
C LYS A 263 13.83 38.31 9.40
N LYS A 264 14.39 37.20 8.90
CA LYS A 264 15.16 37.18 7.64
C LYS A 264 14.28 37.35 6.41
N SER A 265 13.07 36.80 6.43
CA SER A 265 12.16 36.79 5.27
C SER A 265 11.14 37.92 5.26
N GLY A 266 10.91 38.58 6.39
CA GLY A 266 9.87 39.60 6.53
C GLY A 266 8.45 39.06 6.42
N SER A 267 8.26 37.73 6.45
CA SER A 267 6.95 37.08 6.35
C SER A 267 6.73 36.18 7.57
N PRO A 268 5.56 36.24 8.23
CA PRO A 268 5.23 35.35 9.34
C PRO A 268 5.03 33.92 8.85
N VAL A 269 5.06 32.96 9.77
CA VAL A 269 4.72 31.57 9.48
C VAL A 269 3.24 31.47 9.10
N ALA A 270 2.97 30.94 7.91
CA ALA A 270 1.59 30.78 7.42
C ALA A 270 0.90 29.53 8.00
N LEU A 271 1.60 28.40 8.09
CA LEU A 271 1.05 27.12 8.49
C LEU A 271 2.05 26.30 9.31
N VAL A 272 1.58 25.70 10.40
CA VAL A 272 2.30 24.71 11.20
C VAL A 272 1.54 23.37 11.15
N ILE A 273 2.23 22.30 10.76
CA ILE A 273 1.66 20.95 10.69
C ILE A 273 2.19 20.10 11.84
N HIS A 274 1.28 19.65 12.71
CA HIS A 274 1.55 18.88 13.91
C HIS A 274 1.30 17.38 13.64
N MET A 275 2.36 16.63 13.39
CA MET A 275 2.33 15.16 13.34
C MET A 275 2.71 14.59 14.70
N THR A 276 1.81 14.71 15.68
CA THR A 276 2.08 14.38 17.09
C THR A 276 0.96 13.57 17.71
N PRO A 277 1.27 12.56 18.56
CA PRO A 277 0.25 11.83 19.32
C PRO A 277 -0.63 12.77 20.15
N GLU A 278 -1.89 12.40 20.37
CA GLU A 278 -2.84 13.23 21.10
C GLU A 278 -2.39 13.46 22.55
N SER A 279 -1.84 12.43 23.19
CA SER A 279 -1.32 12.50 24.57
C SER A 279 -0.29 13.62 24.75
N ILE A 280 0.43 13.95 23.68
CA ILE A 280 1.44 15.01 23.67
C ILE A 280 0.82 16.36 23.35
N LEU A 281 -0.12 16.40 22.39
CA LEU A 281 -0.84 17.61 22.03
C LEU A 281 -1.58 18.21 23.25
N HIS A 282 -2.16 17.36 24.10
CA HIS A 282 -2.85 17.79 25.33
C HIS A 282 -1.91 18.22 26.46
N SER A 283 -0.60 18.01 26.33
CA SER A 283 0.32 18.50 27.35
C SER A 283 0.31 20.04 27.38
N SER A 284 0.19 20.60 28.58
CA SER A 284 0.20 22.07 28.80
C SER A 284 1.41 22.73 28.14
N ARG A 285 2.53 22.02 28.14
CA ARG A 285 3.78 22.48 27.55
C ARG A 285 3.73 22.55 26.02
N TYR A 286 3.16 21.56 25.35
CA TYR A 286 3.03 21.58 23.90
C TYR A 286 2.07 22.66 23.45
N TRP A 287 0.97 22.82 24.18
CA TRP A 287 0.00 23.86 23.91
C TRP A 287 0.58 25.27 24.14
N HIS A 288 1.35 25.49 25.20
CA HIS A 288 2.03 26.76 25.43
C HIS A 288 3.03 27.08 24.30
N TRP A 289 3.76 26.07 23.81
CA TRP A 289 4.66 26.21 22.67
C TRP A 289 3.93 26.53 21.37
N MET A 290 2.79 25.88 21.08
CA MET A 290 1.96 26.21 19.92
C MET A 290 1.51 27.67 19.91
N LYS A 291 1.18 28.22 21.09
CA LYS A 291 0.76 29.62 21.24
C LYS A 291 1.84 30.66 20.99
N GLN A 292 3.11 30.26 20.86
CA GLN A 292 4.20 31.19 20.60
C GLN A 292 4.32 31.60 19.12
N PHE A 293 3.60 30.90 18.22
CA PHE A 293 3.44 31.32 16.83
C PHE A 293 2.47 32.50 16.72
N GLY A 294 2.65 33.35 15.71
CA GLY A 294 1.84 34.56 15.53
C GLY A 294 0.35 34.25 15.28
N PRO A 295 -0.57 35.19 15.54
CA PRO A 295 -2.02 34.96 15.45
C PRO A 295 -2.54 34.67 14.03
N GLN A 296 -1.73 34.92 13.00
CA GLN A 296 -2.03 34.60 11.59
C GLN A 296 -1.56 33.19 11.20
N THR A 297 -0.91 32.46 12.11
CA THR A 297 -0.40 31.11 11.85
C THR A 297 -1.55 30.12 11.91
N GLU A 298 -1.80 29.43 10.81
CA GLU A 298 -2.72 28.31 10.77
C GLU A 298 -2.06 27.07 11.40
N HIS A 299 -2.86 26.25 12.08
CA HIS A 299 -2.40 25.02 12.71
C HIS A 299 -3.21 23.83 12.18
N LEU A 300 -2.49 22.82 11.66
CA LEU A 300 -3.05 21.57 11.15
C LEU A 300 -2.55 20.41 12.01
N ILE A 301 -3.44 19.60 12.58
CA ILE A 301 -3.06 18.42 13.35
C ILE A 301 -3.34 17.16 12.54
N LEU A 302 -2.35 16.27 12.49
CA LEU A 302 -2.41 14.96 11.86
C LEU A 302 -2.02 13.89 12.89
N ASN A 303 -2.99 13.15 13.41
CA ASN A 303 -2.80 12.16 14.48
C ASN A 303 -3.93 11.12 14.58
N GLU A 304 -3.80 10.20 15.53
CA GLU A 304 -4.65 9.01 15.70
C GLU A 304 -6.13 9.32 15.99
N ASN A 305 -6.45 10.54 16.44
CA ASN A 305 -7.83 10.99 16.69
C ASN A 305 -8.46 11.70 15.49
N THR A 306 -7.74 11.81 14.37
CA THR A 306 -8.29 12.39 13.15
C THR A 306 -9.35 11.46 12.57
N SER A 307 -10.60 11.92 12.52
CA SER A 307 -11.75 11.16 12.01
C SER A 307 -12.03 11.55 10.56
N THR A 308 -11.20 11.05 9.63
CA THR A 308 -11.48 11.18 8.20
C THR A 308 -11.70 9.82 7.57
N LEU A 309 -12.67 9.75 6.66
CA LEU A 309 -12.90 8.57 5.85
C LEU A 309 -11.85 8.52 4.73
N HIS A 310 -11.08 7.44 4.72
CA HIS A 310 -10.13 7.09 3.67
C HIS A 310 -10.60 5.81 2.98
N ASN A 311 -10.12 5.50 1.77
CA ASN A 311 -10.50 4.27 1.06
C ASN A 311 -12.02 4.17 0.79
N LEU A 312 -12.67 5.29 0.44
CA LEU A 312 -14.09 5.38 0.07
C LEU A 312 -14.49 4.32 -0.96
N ARG A 313 -13.60 3.97 -1.89
CA ARG A 313 -13.88 2.92 -2.88
C ARG A 313 -14.03 1.52 -2.26
N SER A 314 -13.31 1.24 -1.17
CA SER A 314 -13.47 0.02 -0.38
C SER A 314 -14.84 -0.03 0.28
N TYR A 315 -15.26 1.08 0.91
CA TYR A 315 -16.61 1.20 1.51
C TYR A 315 -17.70 1.03 0.45
N LYS A 316 -17.59 1.71 -0.70
CA LYS A 316 -18.55 1.60 -1.80
C LYS A 316 -18.73 0.17 -2.30
N ILE A 317 -17.62 -0.52 -2.61
CA ILE A 317 -17.66 -1.91 -3.08
C ILE A 317 -18.24 -2.81 -2.00
N GLN A 318 -17.81 -2.65 -0.74
CA GLN A 318 -18.33 -3.47 0.36
C GLN A 318 -19.82 -3.24 0.60
N THR A 319 -20.31 -1.99 0.52
CA THR A 319 -21.75 -1.70 0.64
C THR A 319 -22.53 -2.37 -0.49
N GLN A 320 -22.03 -2.34 -1.73
CA GLN A 320 -22.66 -3.02 -2.87
C GLN A 320 -22.69 -4.54 -2.68
N LEU A 321 -21.59 -5.14 -2.23
CA LEU A 321 -21.49 -6.58 -1.99
C LEU A 321 -22.31 -7.02 -0.75
N ASN A 322 -22.39 -6.19 0.29
CA ASN A 322 -23.19 -6.45 1.48
C ASN A 322 -24.67 -6.61 1.15
N LEU A 323 -25.19 -5.81 0.22
CA LEU A 323 -26.57 -5.95 -0.25
C LEU A 323 -26.81 -7.27 -0.98
N VAL A 324 -25.77 -7.86 -1.61
CA VAL A 324 -25.87 -9.20 -2.21
C VAL A 324 -25.88 -10.27 -1.13
N HIS A 325 -24.97 -10.18 -0.15
CA HIS A 325 -24.90 -11.18 0.92
C HIS A 325 -24.29 -10.61 2.20
N PRO A 326 -25.10 -10.17 3.18
CA PRO A 326 -24.60 -9.46 4.36
C PRO A 326 -23.64 -10.24 5.26
N GLU A 327 -23.81 -11.57 5.36
CA GLU A 327 -22.91 -12.40 6.18
C GLU A 327 -21.55 -12.67 5.51
N ILE A 328 -21.49 -12.82 4.17
CA ILE A 328 -20.24 -12.99 3.42
C ILE A 328 -19.53 -11.64 3.27
N PHE A 329 -20.29 -10.55 3.10
CA PHE A 329 -19.75 -9.22 2.91
C PHE A 329 -20.24 -8.30 4.03
N PRO A 330 -19.70 -8.39 5.26
CA PRO A 330 -20.13 -7.54 6.36
C PRO A 330 -19.83 -6.07 6.07
N GLN A 331 -20.65 -5.16 6.58
CA GLN A 331 -20.38 -3.73 6.51
C GLN A 331 -19.05 -3.40 7.20
N LEU A 332 -18.29 -2.46 6.62
CA LEU A 332 -17.07 -1.96 7.25
C LEU A 332 -17.41 -1.06 8.43
N ALA A 333 -16.52 -1.03 9.43
CA ALA A 333 -16.66 -0.16 10.58
C ALA A 333 -16.70 1.32 10.15
N ASN A 334 -17.69 2.04 10.64
CA ASN A 334 -17.83 3.48 10.41
C ASN A 334 -16.73 4.24 11.14
N VAL A 335 -16.19 5.28 10.49
CA VAL A 335 -15.34 6.26 11.16
C VAL A 335 -16.22 7.08 12.10
N GLN A 336 -16.13 6.83 13.40
CA GLN A 336 -16.82 7.67 14.38
C GLN A 336 -16.21 9.08 14.32
N LYS A 337 -17.02 10.08 13.94
CA LYS A 337 -16.66 11.48 14.11
C LYS A 337 -16.59 11.76 15.60
N LYS A 338 -15.38 11.74 16.19
CA LYS A 338 -15.17 12.39 17.49
C LYS A 338 -15.35 13.89 17.25
N VAL A 339 -16.56 14.39 17.52
CA VAL A 339 -16.86 15.82 17.52
C VAL A 339 -15.96 16.46 18.56
N THR A 340 -14.91 17.13 18.10
CA THR A 340 -14.11 18.00 18.95
C THR A 340 -14.48 19.42 18.57
N ASN A 341 -15.15 20.12 19.48
CA ASN A 341 -15.60 21.51 19.30
C ASN A 341 -14.46 22.54 19.27
N LEU A 342 -13.22 22.13 18.98
CA LEU A 342 -12.04 22.96 19.13
C LEU A 342 -11.11 22.85 17.93
N SER A 343 -10.76 24.02 17.38
CA SER A 343 -9.50 24.29 16.71
C SER A 343 -8.36 23.57 17.44
N PRO A 344 -7.41 22.89 16.76
CA PRO A 344 -7.09 23.02 15.33
C PRO A 344 -7.78 22.04 14.34
N LEU A 345 -7.67 22.36 13.02
CA LEU A 345 -8.20 21.58 11.89
C LEU A 345 -7.56 20.17 11.79
N ARG A 346 -8.37 19.16 11.46
CA ARG A 346 -8.03 17.73 11.48
C ARG A 346 -8.76 16.96 10.35
N GLU A 347 -8.47 17.26 9.09
CA GLU A 347 -9.19 16.66 7.95
C GLU A 347 -8.22 16.13 6.89
N CYS A 348 -8.40 14.89 6.43
CA CYS A 348 -7.69 14.38 5.26
C CYS A 348 -8.13 15.13 4.00
N LEU A 349 -7.22 15.21 3.02
CA LEU A 349 -7.41 15.86 1.72
C LEU A 349 -7.62 17.36 1.79
N LEU A 350 -7.72 17.91 3.00
CA LEU A 350 -7.69 19.33 3.24
C LEU A 350 -6.43 19.90 2.58
N LYS A 351 -6.65 20.95 1.79
CA LYS A 351 -5.63 21.55 0.94
C LYS A 351 -5.47 23.00 1.36
N TYR A 352 -4.25 23.38 1.72
CA TYR A 352 -3.88 24.76 1.99
C TYR A 352 -3.18 25.34 0.76
N GLN A 353 -3.77 26.39 0.18
CA GLN A 353 -3.17 27.10 -0.92
C GLN A 353 -2.16 28.12 -0.36
N LEU A 354 -0.89 28.01 -0.76
CA LEU A 354 0.15 28.97 -0.41
C LEU A 354 0.25 30.10 -1.44
N ARG A 355 -0.08 29.81 -2.70
CA ARG A 355 -0.07 30.80 -3.79
C ARG A 355 -1.27 30.60 -4.74
N PRO A 356 -1.89 31.69 -5.22
CA PRO A 356 -1.48 33.09 -5.02
C PRO A 356 -1.98 33.69 -3.70
N LYS A 357 -2.99 33.09 -3.06
CA LYS A 357 -3.58 33.54 -1.80
C LYS A 357 -3.55 32.42 -0.76
N LEU A 358 -3.32 32.80 0.50
CA LEU A 358 -3.38 31.93 1.66
C LEU A 358 -4.84 31.60 1.99
N GLU A 359 -5.26 30.37 1.72
CA GLU A 359 -6.61 29.91 2.03
C GLU A 359 -6.73 28.38 2.12
N TRP A 360 -7.70 27.93 2.91
CA TRP A 360 -8.11 26.54 2.98
C TRP A 360 -9.08 26.19 1.85
N GLN A 361 -8.88 25.03 1.24
CA GLN A 361 -9.75 24.45 0.23
C GLN A 361 -10.19 23.05 0.68
N ARG A 362 -11.52 22.85 0.66
CA ARG A 362 -12.20 21.60 1.09
C ARG A 362 -12.77 20.82 -0.10
N ASP A 363 -12.45 21.24 -1.33
CA ASP A 363 -12.93 20.66 -2.59
C ASP A 363 -12.57 19.17 -2.76
N ALA A 364 -11.48 18.72 -2.12
CA ALA A 364 -11.02 17.35 -2.17
C ALA A 364 -11.53 16.48 -0.99
N VAL A 365 -12.16 17.07 0.03
CA VAL A 365 -12.64 16.33 1.22
C VAL A 365 -13.87 15.52 0.84
N THR A 366 -13.79 14.20 1.00
CA THR A 366 -14.87 13.27 0.66
C THR A 366 -15.78 12.99 1.85
N SER A 367 -17.09 12.87 1.60
CA SER A 367 -18.08 12.37 2.56
C SER A 367 -18.44 10.90 2.26
N ASN A 368 -18.81 10.14 3.29
CA ASN A 368 -19.49 8.85 3.09
C ASN A 368 -20.97 9.12 2.83
N ASN A 369 -21.53 8.59 1.75
CA ASN A 369 -22.97 8.56 1.54
C ASN A 369 -23.41 7.14 1.19
N THR A 370 -23.70 6.36 2.23
CA THR A 370 -24.14 4.97 2.07
C THR A 370 -25.45 4.88 1.29
N GLU A 371 -26.36 5.84 1.43
CA GLU A 371 -27.64 5.87 0.70
C GLU A 371 -27.44 6.02 -0.81
N GLU A 372 -26.46 6.83 -1.23
CA GLU A 372 -26.08 6.98 -2.63
C GLU A 372 -25.51 5.66 -3.19
N PHE A 373 -24.71 4.93 -2.41
CA PHE A 373 -24.19 3.63 -2.83
C PHE A 373 -25.29 2.56 -2.97
N VAL A 374 -26.27 2.56 -2.06
CA VAL A 374 -27.42 1.66 -2.15
C VAL A 374 -28.27 2.00 -3.37
N LYS A 375 -28.53 3.29 -3.62
CA LYS A 375 -29.29 3.73 -4.79
C LYS A 375 -28.63 3.27 -6.09
N GLU A 376 -27.33 3.50 -6.24
CA GLU A 376 -26.58 3.03 -7.42
C GLU A 376 -26.61 1.50 -7.57
N ALA A 377 -26.64 0.75 -6.46
CA ALA A 377 -26.70 -0.71 -6.49
C ALA A 377 -28.09 -1.23 -6.91
N MET A 378 -29.16 -0.58 -6.44
CA MET A 378 -30.55 -0.93 -6.78
C MET A 378 -30.89 -0.64 -8.25
N GLU A 379 -30.14 0.26 -8.91
CA GLU A 379 -30.23 0.53 -10.34
C GLU A 379 -29.56 -0.58 -11.20
N LEU A 380 -28.87 -1.55 -10.58
CA LEU A 380 -28.24 -2.67 -11.29
C LEU A 380 -29.28 -3.75 -11.67
N PRO A 381 -29.35 -4.18 -12.94
CA PRO A 381 -30.27 -5.24 -13.37
C PRO A 381 -30.04 -6.56 -12.62
N GLY A 382 -31.10 -7.23 -12.16
CA GLY A 382 -31.05 -8.55 -11.51
C GLY A 382 -30.65 -8.55 -10.03
N PHE A 383 -30.45 -7.37 -9.42
CA PHE A 383 -29.97 -7.24 -8.05
C PHE A 383 -30.98 -7.66 -6.98
N VAL A 384 -32.27 -7.34 -7.16
CA VAL A 384 -33.33 -7.60 -6.18
C VAL A 384 -33.63 -9.09 -6.02
N GLU A 385 -33.42 -9.87 -7.08
CA GLU A 385 -33.70 -11.30 -7.10
C GLU A 385 -32.62 -12.13 -6.36
N ALA A 386 -31.47 -11.53 -6.03
CA ALA A 386 -30.32 -12.16 -5.36
C ALA A 386 -30.40 -12.25 -3.82
N LEU A 387 -31.48 -11.77 -3.22
CA LEU A 387 -31.56 -11.42 -1.79
C LEU A 387 -31.97 -12.56 -0.83
N GLU A 388 -32.14 -13.81 -1.26
CA GLU A 388 -32.74 -14.85 -0.42
C GLU A 388 -31.76 -15.85 0.23
N ASN A 389 -31.98 -16.02 1.55
CA ASN A 389 -31.55 -17.05 2.51
C ASN A 389 -30.12 -17.01 3.06
N CYS A 390 -30.00 -16.78 4.39
CA CYS A 390 -28.78 -16.98 5.18
C CYS A 390 -29.08 -17.45 6.62
N ASN A 391 -28.21 -18.31 7.16
CA ASN A 391 -28.21 -18.85 8.52
C ASN A 391 -26.78 -18.81 9.10
N LYS A 392 -26.66 -18.66 10.42
CA LYS A 392 -25.40 -18.40 11.17
C LYS A 392 -24.28 -19.46 10.96
N GLY A 393 -23.05 -18.97 10.86
CA GLY A 393 -21.83 -19.72 10.48
C GLY A 393 -21.16 -20.59 11.56
N GLN A 394 -20.29 -21.49 11.11
CA GLN A 394 -19.39 -22.37 11.88
C GLN A 394 -17.92 -22.07 11.51
N TYR A 395 -16.97 -22.39 12.40
CA TYR A 395 -15.52 -22.24 12.15
C TYR A 395 -14.97 -23.43 11.31
N PRO A 396 -13.83 -23.26 10.59
CA PRO A 396 -13.02 -22.06 10.50
C PRO A 396 -13.65 -21.00 9.59
N GLU A 397 -13.22 -19.77 9.80
CA GLU A 397 -13.68 -18.62 9.06
C GLU A 397 -12.49 -17.95 8.38
N VAL A 398 -12.64 -17.65 7.10
CA VAL A 398 -11.60 -17.05 6.27
C VAL A 398 -12.04 -15.67 5.86
N ILE A 399 -11.26 -14.64 6.21
CA ILE A 399 -11.46 -13.26 5.80
C ILE A 399 -10.36 -12.85 4.83
N PHE A 400 -10.74 -12.49 3.61
CA PHE A 400 -9.82 -11.99 2.60
C PHE A 400 -9.58 -10.50 2.85
N LEU A 401 -8.48 -10.15 3.51
CA LEU A 401 -8.15 -8.77 3.82
C LEU A 401 -7.56 -8.04 2.62
N GLY A 402 -6.89 -8.74 1.70
CA GLY A 402 -6.37 -8.17 0.47
C GLY A 402 -6.21 -9.25 -0.58
N THR A 403 -6.61 -8.91 -1.80
CA THR A 403 -6.84 -9.88 -2.88
C THR A 403 -6.16 -9.52 -4.20
N GLY A 404 -5.35 -8.46 -4.21
CA GLY A 404 -4.67 -7.93 -5.38
C GLY A 404 -3.18 -8.24 -5.38
N SER A 405 -2.60 -8.29 -6.59
CA SER A 405 -1.17 -8.52 -6.81
C SER A 405 -0.36 -7.23 -6.95
N ALA A 406 0.90 -7.28 -6.50
CA ALA A 406 2.00 -6.34 -6.70
C ALA A 406 1.87 -4.92 -6.11
N VAL A 407 0.79 -4.20 -6.43
CA VAL A 407 0.63 -2.78 -6.07
C VAL A 407 -0.75 -2.55 -5.46
N PRO A 408 -0.89 -1.99 -4.26
CA PRO A 408 -2.22 -1.75 -3.69
C PRO A 408 -2.99 -0.73 -4.53
N MET A 409 -4.24 -1.05 -4.89
CA MET A 409 -5.12 -0.13 -5.62
C MET A 409 -6.35 0.23 -4.78
N LYS A 410 -7.11 1.23 -5.25
CA LYS A 410 -8.35 1.66 -4.60
C LYS A 410 -9.42 0.56 -4.44
N THR A 411 -9.38 -0.50 -5.25
CA THR A 411 -10.40 -1.58 -5.24
C THR A 411 -9.93 -2.88 -4.59
N ARG A 412 -8.63 -3.18 -4.61
CA ARG A 412 -8.04 -4.37 -3.98
C ARG A 412 -6.74 -3.98 -3.29
N ASN A 413 -6.58 -4.38 -2.05
CA ASN A 413 -5.30 -4.29 -1.34
C ASN A 413 -4.40 -5.46 -1.75
N VAL A 414 -3.11 -5.36 -1.43
CA VAL A 414 -2.16 -6.47 -1.59
C VAL A 414 -2.47 -7.65 -0.65
N SER A 415 -1.95 -8.82 -1.00
CA SER A 415 -2.21 -10.11 -0.35
C SER A 415 -2.23 -10.10 1.17
N SER A 416 -3.38 -10.46 1.74
CA SER A 416 -3.48 -10.93 3.11
C SER A 416 -4.80 -11.65 3.36
N THR A 417 -4.76 -12.79 4.04
CA THR A 417 -5.95 -13.58 4.38
C THR A 417 -5.90 -14.00 5.84
N LEU A 418 -6.91 -13.63 6.64
CA LEU A 418 -7.04 -14.03 8.03
C LEU A 418 -7.87 -15.31 8.12
N VAL A 419 -7.34 -16.33 8.78
CA VAL A 419 -8.03 -17.60 9.06
C VAL A 419 -8.27 -17.68 10.56
N ASN A 420 -9.52 -17.49 10.98
CA ASN A 420 -9.97 -17.77 12.34
C ASN A 420 -10.15 -19.28 12.48
N VAL A 421 -9.15 -19.95 13.05
CA VAL A 421 -9.14 -21.40 13.27
C VAL A 421 -10.07 -21.77 14.42
N SER A 422 -10.12 -20.93 15.45
CA SER A 422 -11.03 -21.04 16.59
C SER A 422 -11.42 -19.65 17.11
N PRO A 423 -12.35 -19.52 18.08
CA PRO A 423 -12.68 -18.23 18.68
C PRO A 423 -11.51 -17.50 19.35
N SER A 424 -10.41 -18.21 19.65
CA SER A 424 -9.25 -17.69 20.38
C SER A 424 -7.95 -17.69 19.57
N HIS A 425 -7.90 -18.34 18.41
CA HIS A 425 -6.68 -18.49 17.60
C HIS A 425 -6.93 -18.15 16.14
N SER A 426 -6.16 -17.19 15.63
CA SER A 426 -6.20 -16.75 14.24
C SER A 426 -4.82 -16.86 13.59
N LEU A 427 -4.77 -17.39 12.37
CA LEU A 427 -3.61 -17.49 11.50
C LEU A 427 -3.72 -16.46 10.38
N LEU A 428 -2.65 -15.70 10.12
CA LEU A 428 -2.60 -14.81 8.97
C LEU A 428 -1.78 -15.46 7.85
N LEU A 429 -2.34 -15.54 6.64
CA LEU A 429 -1.68 -16.01 5.42
C LEU A 429 -1.31 -14.80 4.59
N ASP A 430 -0.02 -14.50 4.54
CA ASP A 430 0.56 -13.26 4.03
C ASP A 430 0.01 -11.98 4.69
N CYS A 431 0.83 -10.93 4.66
CA CYS A 431 0.58 -9.67 5.33
C CYS A 431 1.25 -8.52 4.57
N GLY A 432 0.82 -8.28 3.33
CA GLY A 432 1.27 -7.13 2.53
C GLY A 432 0.94 -5.77 3.17
N GLU A 433 1.49 -4.71 2.58
CA GLU A 433 1.25 -3.31 2.97
C GLU A 433 -0.25 -3.01 3.20
N GLY A 434 -0.60 -2.40 4.34
CA GLY A 434 -1.97 -2.00 4.65
C GLY A 434 -2.85 -3.09 5.25
N THR A 435 -2.31 -4.29 5.54
CA THR A 435 -3.05 -5.38 6.19
C THR A 435 -3.70 -4.95 7.51
N PHE A 436 -2.97 -4.25 8.37
CA PHE A 436 -3.54 -3.71 9.61
C PHE A 436 -4.69 -2.73 9.32
N GLY A 437 -4.55 -1.86 8.33
CA GLY A 437 -5.61 -0.92 7.97
C GLY A 437 -6.87 -1.61 7.42
N GLN A 438 -6.74 -2.77 6.76
CA GLN A 438 -7.87 -3.61 6.36
C GLN A 438 -8.52 -4.28 7.59
N LEU A 439 -7.74 -4.78 8.56
CA LEU A 439 -8.26 -5.32 9.82
C LEU A 439 -9.03 -4.27 10.62
N HIS A 440 -8.46 -3.08 10.79
CA HIS A 440 -9.10 -1.96 11.49
C HIS A 440 -10.42 -1.55 10.81
N ARG A 441 -10.47 -1.47 9.48
CA ARG A 441 -11.73 -1.19 8.76
C ARG A 441 -12.75 -2.32 8.85
N HIS A 442 -12.31 -3.58 8.92
CA HIS A 442 -13.21 -4.72 9.02
C HIS A 442 -13.81 -4.87 10.43
N TYR A 443 -12.99 -4.70 11.47
CA TYR A 443 -13.39 -4.97 12.86
C TYR A 443 -13.65 -3.72 13.70
N GLY A 444 -13.25 -2.53 13.25
CA GLY A 444 -13.37 -1.28 14.00
C GLY A 444 -12.61 -1.33 15.32
N GLU A 445 -13.27 -0.87 16.38
CA GLU A 445 -12.73 -0.86 17.75
C GLU A 445 -12.40 -2.27 18.28
N ASN A 446 -12.98 -3.33 17.71
CA ASN A 446 -12.70 -4.72 18.11
C ASN A 446 -11.38 -5.26 17.53
N VAL A 447 -10.65 -4.47 16.73
CA VAL A 447 -9.39 -4.91 16.11
C VAL A 447 -8.36 -5.36 17.13
N ASP A 448 -8.32 -4.74 18.32
CA ASP A 448 -7.38 -5.09 19.39
C ASP A 448 -7.65 -6.51 19.91
N GLU A 449 -8.92 -6.88 20.04
CA GLU A 449 -9.31 -8.23 20.43
C GLU A 449 -8.88 -9.26 19.37
N VAL A 450 -9.06 -8.94 18.09
CA VAL A 450 -8.65 -9.79 16.95
C VAL A 450 -7.13 -9.97 16.93
N LEU A 451 -6.36 -8.88 17.06
CA LEU A 451 -4.90 -8.94 17.11
C LEU A 451 -4.41 -9.72 18.33
N SER A 452 -5.13 -9.65 19.45
CA SER A 452 -4.79 -10.42 20.66
C SER A 452 -4.97 -11.94 20.50
N LYS A 453 -5.71 -12.38 19.46
CA LYS A 453 -5.93 -13.80 19.08
C LYS A 453 -4.96 -14.27 18.00
N LEU A 454 -4.32 -13.34 17.29
CA LEU A 454 -3.31 -13.65 16.28
C LEU A 454 -2.10 -14.29 16.96
N SER A 455 -1.80 -15.55 16.66
CA SER A 455 -0.66 -16.26 17.26
C SER A 455 0.31 -16.85 16.23
N ALA A 456 -0.08 -16.87 14.95
CA ALA A 456 0.78 -17.27 13.85
C ALA A 456 0.56 -16.43 12.59
N ILE A 457 1.64 -16.20 11.85
CA ILE A 457 1.65 -15.55 10.54
C ILE A 457 2.47 -16.44 9.61
N PHE A 458 1.89 -16.88 8.50
CA PHE A 458 2.61 -17.52 7.41
C PHE A 458 2.96 -16.47 6.36
N VAL A 459 4.22 -16.44 5.93
CA VAL A 459 4.71 -15.63 4.82
C VAL A 459 5.19 -16.57 3.73
N SER A 460 4.49 -16.58 2.59
CA SER A 460 4.72 -17.48 1.47
C SER A 460 6.09 -17.29 0.85
N HIS A 461 6.48 -16.03 0.62
CA HIS A 461 7.75 -15.67 -0.01
C HIS A 461 8.15 -14.22 0.26
N ILE A 462 9.25 -13.76 -0.35
CA ILE A 462 9.89 -12.48 0.01
C ILE A 462 9.40 -11.28 -0.82
N HIS A 463 8.43 -11.40 -1.73
CA HIS A 463 7.97 -10.20 -2.44
C HIS A 463 7.20 -9.24 -1.53
N ALA A 464 7.35 -7.94 -1.79
CA ALA A 464 6.93 -6.87 -0.89
C ALA A 464 5.42 -6.89 -0.57
N ASP A 465 4.62 -7.27 -1.55
CA ASP A 465 3.16 -7.37 -1.49
C ASP A 465 2.66 -8.51 -0.59
N HIS A 466 3.54 -9.35 -0.03
CA HIS A 466 3.16 -10.47 0.85
C HIS A 466 3.63 -10.32 2.30
N HIS A 467 4.54 -9.39 2.61
CA HIS A 467 5.13 -9.36 3.95
C HIS A 467 5.42 -7.96 4.53
N THR A 468 5.34 -6.88 3.75
CA THR A 468 5.75 -5.56 4.25
C THR A 468 4.87 -5.06 5.40
N GLY A 469 3.58 -5.43 5.42
CA GLY A 469 2.66 -5.13 6.53
C GLY A 469 2.97 -5.85 7.85
N LEU A 470 3.87 -6.84 7.86
CA LEU A 470 4.26 -7.58 9.06
C LEU A 470 4.70 -6.66 10.19
N LEU A 471 5.52 -5.64 9.90
CA LEU A 471 6.08 -4.75 10.92
C LEU A 471 4.98 -3.96 11.64
N ASN A 472 3.98 -3.47 10.91
CA ASN A 472 2.85 -2.77 11.53
C ASN A 472 1.96 -3.72 12.34
N ILE A 473 1.75 -4.95 11.86
CA ILE A 473 1.03 -5.99 12.60
C ILE A 473 1.73 -6.30 13.92
N LEU A 474 3.07 -6.37 13.97
CA LEU A 474 3.80 -6.62 15.22
C LEU A 474 3.55 -5.50 16.25
N PHE A 475 3.67 -4.23 15.85
CA PHE A 475 3.46 -3.09 16.73
C PHE A 475 1.99 -2.97 17.20
N GLU A 476 1.03 -3.11 16.28
CA GLU A 476 -0.38 -3.00 16.65
C GLU A 476 -0.86 -4.22 17.45
N ARG A 477 -0.23 -5.39 17.28
CA ARG A 477 -0.52 -6.56 18.12
C ARG A 477 -0.02 -6.38 19.55
N GLU A 478 1.18 -5.85 19.75
CA GLU A 478 1.66 -5.50 21.09
C GLU A 478 0.68 -4.54 21.77
N ARG A 479 0.26 -3.48 21.06
CA ARG A 479 -0.76 -2.55 21.54
C ARG A 479 -2.07 -3.27 21.88
N GLY A 480 -2.57 -4.14 21.01
CA GLY A 480 -3.80 -4.89 21.24
C GLY A 480 -3.71 -5.81 22.46
N LEU A 481 -2.57 -6.47 22.68
CA LEU A 481 -2.33 -7.26 23.90
C LEU A 481 -2.41 -6.38 25.15
N VAL A 482 -1.74 -5.22 25.15
CA VAL A 482 -1.78 -4.26 26.27
C VAL A 482 -3.20 -3.77 26.53
N THR A 483 -3.93 -3.36 25.49
CA THR A 483 -5.33 -2.91 25.59
C THR A 483 -6.25 -4.00 26.14
N CYS A 484 -6.01 -5.26 25.77
CA CYS A 484 -6.76 -6.41 26.29
C CYS A 484 -6.27 -6.91 27.66
N GLY A 485 -5.29 -6.26 28.30
CA GLY A 485 -4.72 -6.69 29.59
C GLY A 485 -3.97 -8.02 29.52
N LYS A 486 -3.51 -8.43 28.33
CA LYS A 486 -2.76 -9.67 28.13
C LYS A 486 -1.25 -9.40 28.18
N PRO A 487 -0.45 -10.35 28.70
CA PRO A 487 1.00 -10.20 28.69
C PRO A 487 1.55 -10.20 27.26
N HIS A 488 2.69 -9.54 27.07
CA HIS A 488 3.42 -9.62 25.82
C HIS A 488 3.80 -11.07 25.51
N THR A 489 3.47 -11.51 24.29
CA THR A 489 3.81 -12.85 23.79
C THR A 489 4.31 -12.72 22.36
N PRO A 490 5.45 -13.32 21.98
CA PRO A 490 5.89 -13.28 20.60
C PRO A 490 4.95 -14.06 19.66
N VAL A 491 4.65 -13.52 18.48
CA VAL A 491 3.89 -14.23 17.44
C VAL A 491 4.80 -15.22 16.69
N SER A 492 4.29 -16.39 16.31
CA SER A 492 5.06 -17.33 15.46
C SER A 492 5.01 -16.88 14.01
N VAL A 493 6.14 -16.68 13.37
CA VAL A 493 6.24 -16.32 11.95
C VAL A 493 6.81 -17.50 11.18
N ILE A 494 6.00 -18.13 10.34
CA ILE A 494 6.41 -19.25 9.48
C ILE A 494 6.72 -18.68 8.10
N GLY A 495 7.93 -18.83 7.59
CA GLY A 495 8.25 -18.26 6.27
C GLY A 495 9.68 -18.48 5.79
N PRO A 496 10.07 -17.85 4.67
CA PRO A 496 11.40 -18.01 4.11
C PRO A 496 12.48 -17.46 5.07
N PRO A 497 13.63 -18.15 5.24
CA PRO A 497 14.74 -17.65 6.06
C PRO A 497 15.21 -16.24 5.68
N LEU A 498 15.10 -15.87 4.40
CA LEU A 498 15.49 -14.56 3.87
C LEU A 498 14.71 -13.41 4.53
N LEU A 499 13.50 -13.67 5.02
CA LEU A 499 12.71 -12.70 5.78
C LEU A 499 13.49 -12.19 6.99
N MET A 500 14.22 -13.05 7.70
CA MET A 500 15.03 -12.64 8.85
C MET A 500 16.22 -11.77 8.49
N THR A 501 16.77 -11.88 7.27
CA THR A 501 17.82 -10.96 6.80
C THR A 501 17.28 -9.54 6.74
N TRP A 502 16.10 -9.34 6.15
CA TRP A 502 15.41 -8.05 6.11
C TRP A 502 15.07 -7.55 7.52
N LEU A 503 14.42 -8.38 8.33
CA LEU A 503 13.96 -8.00 9.66
C LEU A 503 15.10 -7.66 10.62
N ASN A 504 16.22 -8.38 10.58
CA ASN A 504 17.42 -8.05 11.36
C ASN A 504 18.01 -6.70 10.94
N GLN A 505 18.08 -6.42 9.63
CA GLN A 505 18.60 -5.14 9.16
C GLN A 505 17.71 -3.97 9.59
N TYR A 506 16.38 -4.14 9.53
CA TYR A 506 15.45 -3.15 10.05
C TYR A 506 15.56 -2.99 11.58
N HIS A 507 15.58 -4.09 12.33
CA HIS A 507 15.71 -4.09 13.80
C HIS A 507 16.98 -3.35 14.27
N ASN A 508 18.12 -3.69 13.69
CA ASN A 508 19.42 -3.15 14.10
C ASN A 508 19.58 -1.65 13.82
N HIS A 509 18.85 -1.11 12.83
CA HIS A 509 19.07 0.25 12.36
C HIS A 509 17.88 1.19 12.52
N CYS A 510 16.64 0.68 12.59
CA CYS A 510 15.43 1.51 12.54
C CYS A 510 14.64 1.45 13.84
N GLN A 511 14.02 0.30 14.14
CA GLN A 511 13.22 0.10 15.35
C GLN A 511 13.32 -1.35 15.83
N ASP A 512 13.40 -1.56 17.14
CA ASP A 512 13.37 -2.89 17.72
C ASP A 512 12.03 -3.58 17.45
N ILE A 513 12.07 -4.73 16.76
CA ILE A 513 10.90 -5.56 16.47
C ILE A 513 11.06 -7.07 16.76
N LEU A 514 12.29 -7.55 17.01
CA LEU A 514 12.54 -9.00 17.04
C LEU A 514 11.96 -9.66 18.29
N HIS A 515 11.82 -8.91 19.39
CA HIS A 515 11.18 -9.41 20.61
C HIS A 515 9.67 -9.65 20.45
N HIS A 516 9.05 -9.20 19.35
CA HIS A 516 7.65 -9.46 19.06
C HIS A 516 7.40 -10.78 18.33
N MET A 517 8.43 -11.52 17.88
CA MET A 517 8.25 -12.68 17.02
C MET A 517 9.25 -13.82 17.22
N ASN A 518 8.83 -15.04 16.87
CA ASN A 518 9.69 -16.21 16.71
C ASN A 518 9.58 -16.74 15.28
N LEU A 519 10.69 -16.78 14.52
CA LEU A 519 10.68 -17.34 13.17
C LEU A 519 10.78 -18.88 13.20
N ILE A 520 9.87 -19.55 12.50
CA ILE A 520 9.95 -20.97 12.11
C ILE A 520 10.23 -21.02 10.59
N PRO A 521 11.44 -21.41 10.14
CA PRO A 521 11.72 -21.50 8.72
C PRO A 521 10.81 -22.50 7.99
N ALA A 522 10.11 -22.05 6.94
CA ALA A 522 9.17 -22.87 6.17
C ALA A 522 9.84 -24.15 5.60
N LYS A 523 11.10 -24.06 5.18
CA LYS A 523 11.90 -25.20 4.69
C LYS A 523 12.00 -26.40 5.65
N TYR A 524 11.67 -26.25 6.93
CA TYR A 524 11.69 -27.36 7.89
C TYR A 524 10.32 -28.04 8.03
N LEU A 525 9.29 -27.51 7.37
CA LEU A 525 7.94 -28.04 7.32
C LEU A 525 7.66 -28.69 5.96
N THR A 526 8.69 -28.86 5.12
CA THR A 526 8.58 -29.63 3.88
C THR A 526 8.65 -31.12 4.15
N ASP A 527 8.03 -31.93 3.30
CA ASP A 527 8.11 -33.38 3.42
C ASP A 527 9.56 -33.87 3.28
N GLY A 528 9.95 -34.88 4.06
CA GLY A 528 11.29 -35.49 4.01
C GLY A 528 12.45 -34.68 4.59
N THR A 529 12.21 -33.61 5.35
CA THR A 529 13.28 -32.82 6.00
C THR A 529 13.53 -33.24 7.46
N GLU A 530 14.69 -33.81 7.76
CA GLU A 530 14.96 -34.45 9.08
C GLU A 530 15.55 -33.53 10.18
N ALA A 531 15.83 -32.25 9.92
CA ALA A 531 16.64 -31.43 10.83
C ALA A 531 15.95 -30.16 11.35
N LEU A 532 14.96 -30.30 12.24
CA LEU A 532 14.52 -29.20 13.12
C LEU A 532 15.43 -29.13 14.35
N SER A 533 15.94 -27.93 14.68
CA SER A 533 16.58 -27.71 15.99
C SER A 533 15.59 -28.00 17.13
N LEU A 534 16.05 -28.39 18.31
CA LEU A 534 15.18 -28.66 19.47
C LEU A 534 14.25 -27.48 19.78
N LYS A 535 14.76 -26.25 19.66
CA LYS A 535 13.95 -25.02 19.79
C LYS A 535 12.79 -24.98 18.78
N ASN A 536 13.06 -25.26 17.50
CA ASN A 536 12.03 -25.22 16.47
C ASN A 536 11.05 -26.38 16.59
N LYS A 537 11.49 -27.56 17.06
CA LYS A 537 10.59 -28.69 17.39
C LYS A 537 9.58 -28.29 18.47
N ASN A 538 10.05 -27.66 19.55
CA ASN A 538 9.18 -27.22 20.63
C ASN A 538 8.22 -26.11 20.18
N LEU A 539 8.70 -25.12 19.42
CA LEU A 539 7.85 -24.08 18.85
C LEU A 539 6.76 -24.65 17.94
N LEU A 540 7.12 -25.59 17.06
CA LEU A 540 6.18 -26.26 16.17
C LEU A 540 5.16 -27.08 16.96
N ALA A 541 5.58 -27.87 17.94
CA ALA A 541 4.69 -28.66 18.78
C ALA A 541 3.69 -27.76 19.54
N SER A 542 4.16 -26.67 20.15
CA SER A 542 3.28 -25.68 20.80
C SER A 542 2.32 -25.03 19.82
N PHE A 543 2.76 -24.73 18.60
CA PHE A 543 1.91 -24.17 17.55
C PHE A 543 0.82 -25.15 17.11
N LEU A 544 1.17 -26.42 16.82
CA LEU A 544 0.19 -27.44 16.44
C LEU A 544 -0.83 -27.68 17.55
N GLU A 545 -0.39 -27.73 18.81
CA GLU A 545 -1.30 -27.91 19.94
C GLU A 545 -2.23 -26.71 20.15
N ALA A 546 -1.69 -25.48 20.12
CA ALA A 546 -2.49 -24.26 20.31
C ALA A 546 -3.60 -24.11 19.27
N TYR A 547 -3.34 -24.52 18.03
CA TYR A 547 -4.29 -24.47 16.92
C TYR A 547 -5.10 -25.75 16.72
N GLN A 548 -4.90 -26.77 17.56
CA GLN A 548 -5.51 -28.10 17.40
C GLN A 548 -5.29 -28.66 15.99
N LEU A 549 -4.08 -28.47 15.46
CA LEU A 549 -3.67 -28.99 14.17
C LEU A 549 -3.14 -30.40 14.33
N GLU A 550 -3.51 -31.25 13.39
CA GLU A 550 -2.85 -32.52 13.14
C GLU A 550 -1.54 -32.27 12.41
N GLN A 551 -1.54 -31.34 11.44
CA GLN A 551 -0.39 -31.07 10.60
C GLN A 551 -0.38 -29.62 10.10
N PHE A 552 0.82 -29.03 10.04
CA PHE A 552 1.11 -27.86 9.24
C PHE A 552 2.30 -28.19 8.35
N GLN A 553 2.06 -28.25 7.04
CA GLN A 553 3.06 -28.65 6.05
C GLN A 553 3.28 -27.50 5.06
N THR A 554 4.46 -27.45 4.47
CA THR A 554 4.77 -26.55 3.35
C THR A 554 5.34 -27.34 2.18
N CYS A 555 5.26 -26.78 0.98
CA CYS A 555 5.99 -27.29 -0.18
C CYS A 555 6.58 -26.14 -0.97
N LEU A 556 7.69 -26.40 -1.66
CA LEU A 556 8.26 -25.42 -2.58
C LEU A 556 7.36 -25.26 -3.80
N VAL A 557 7.18 -24.01 -4.22
CA VAL A 557 6.35 -23.67 -5.38
C VAL A 557 7.16 -22.97 -6.47
N ARG A 558 6.59 -22.89 -7.67
CA ARG A 558 7.29 -22.42 -8.88
C ARG A 558 7.10 -20.91 -9.06
N HIS A 559 7.89 -20.13 -8.32
CA HIS A 559 7.85 -18.67 -8.36
C HIS A 559 9.26 -18.07 -8.17
N CYS A 560 9.53 -17.39 -7.06
CA CYS A 560 10.87 -16.96 -6.67
C CYS A 560 11.58 -18.05 -5.84
N ARG A 561 12.89 -17.90 -5.65
CA ARG A 561 13.65 -18.80 -4.77
C ARG A 561 13.09 -18.73 -3.34
N ASN A 562 12.90 -19.90 -2.72
CA ASN A 562 12.30 -20.02 -1.38
C ASN A 562 10.85 -19.48 -1.32
N ALA A 563 10.07 -19.69 -2.37
CA ALA A 563 8.61 -19.52 -2.32
C ALA A 563 7.95 -20.82 -1.84
N TYR A 564 6.96 -20.69 -0.95
CA TYR A 564 6.28 -21.81 -0.33
C TYR A 564 4.76 -21.66 -0.41
N ALA A 565 4.09 -22.79 -0.64
CA ALA A 565 2.70 -22.98 -0.27
C ALA A 565 2.61 -23.61 1.13
N CYS A 566 1.45 -23.52 1.78
CA CYS A 566 1.18 -24.25 3.03
C CYS A 566 -0.12 -25.06 2.98
N SER A 567 -0.15 -26.15 3.73
CA SER A 567 -1.32 -26.96 4.04
C SER A 567 -1.52 -27.03 5.55
N VAL A 568 -2.75 -26.77 5.98
CA VAL A 568 -3.19 -26.76 7.38
C VAL A 568 -4.24 -27.85 7.56
N VAL A 569 -3.91 -28.89 8.31
CA VAL A 569 -4.82 -30.01 8.64
C VAL A 569 -5.22 -29.90 10.10
N HIS A 570 -6.51 -29.69 10.34
CA HIS A 570 -7.05 -29.54 11.69
C HIS A 570 -7.60 -30.86 12.22
N ARG A 571 -7.49 -31.10 13.54
CA ARG A 571 -7.94 -32.34 14.20
C ARG A 571 -9.44 -32.64 14.03
N SER A 572 -10.23 -31.65 13.66
CA SER A 572 -11.66 -31.84 13.31
C SER A 572 -11.87 -32.33 11.87
N GLY A 573 -10.81 -32.67 11.13
CA GLY A 573 -10.87 -33.32 9.82
C GLY A 573 -10.87 -32.40 8.60
N TRP A 574 -10.71 -31.09 8.76
CA TRP A 574 -10.61 -30.20 7.61
C TRP A 574 -9.19 -29.85 7.18
N LYS A 575 -9.05 -29.52 5.90
CA LYS A 575 -7.78 -29.17 5.26
C LYS A 575 -7.89 -27.88 4.46
N LEU A 576 -7.08 -26.90 4.82
CA LEU A 576 -6.94 -25.63 4.08
C LEU A 576 -5.57 -25.60 3.39
N VAL A 577 -5.55 -25.25 2.12
CA VAL A 577 -4.32 -25.12 1.32
C VAL A 577 -4.23 -23.71 0.77
N TYR A 578 -3.06 -23.10 0.90
CA TYR A 578 -2.76 -21.76 0.39
C TYR A 578 -1.55 -21.83 -0.53
N SER A 579 -1.71 -21.39 -1.78
CA SER A 579 -0.67 -21.54 -2.81
C SER A 579 0.53 -20.60 -2.62
N GLY A 580 0.33 -19.43 -2.00
CA GLY A 580 1.21 -18.28 -2.29
C GLY A 580 1.18 -17.94 -3.78
N ASP A 581 2.27 -17.39 -4.30
CA ASP A 581 2.45 -17.17 -5.73
C ASP A 581 3.13 -18.37 -6.39
N THR A 582 2.59 -18.82 -7.52
CA THR A 582 3.12 -19.98 -8.22
C THR A 582 2.56 -20.15 -9.64
N MET A 583 3.41 -20.60 -10.56
CA MET A 583 2.96 -21.39 -11.73
C MET A 583 2.28 -22.69 -11.28
N PRO A 584 1.50 -23.38 -12.13
CA PRO A 584 1.03 -24.73 -11.83
C PRO A 584 2.15 -25.65 -11.33
N CYS A 585 1.93 -26.25 -10.16
CA CYS A 585 2.93 -26.98 -9.39
C CYS A 585 2.36 -28.31 -8.87
N ASP A 586 2.93 -29.44 -9.30
CA ASP A 586 2.47 -30.76 -8.87
C ASP A 586 2.72 -31.01 -7.38
N ALA A 587 3.78 -30.42 -6.79
CA ALA A 587 4.02 -30.52 -5.34
C ALA A 587 2.89 -29.87 -4.52
N LEU A 588 2.26 -28.82 -5.03
CA LEU A 588 1.08 -28.21 -4.43
C LEU A 588 -0.12 -29.17 -4.51
N VAL A 589 -0.35 -29.78 -5.68
CA VAL A 589 -1.42 -30.78 -5.89
C VAL A 589 -1.27 -31.95 -4.92
N GLN A 590 -0.06 -32.51 -4.78
CA GLN A 590 0.19 -33.65 -3.89
C GLN A 590 0.01 -33.31 -2.42
N MET A 591 0.63 -32.20 -1.94
CA MET A 591 0.48 -31.75 -0.55
C MET A 591 -0.99 -31.45 -0.23
N GLY A 592 -1.70 -30.82 -1.17
CA GLY A 592 -3.06 -30.36 -0.99
C GLY A 592 -4.15 -31.38 -1.26
N LYS A 593 -3.82 -32.62 -1.64
CA LYS A 593 -4.81 -33.64 -2.03
C LYS A 593 -5.98 -33.72 -1.04
N ASP A 594 -7.19 -33.74 -1.60
CA ASP A 594 -8.48 -33.78 -0.91
C ASP A 594 -8.72 -32.57 0.03
N ALA A 595 -8.18 -31.40 -0.34
CA ALA A 595 -8.38 -30.16 0.41
C ALA A 595 -9.87 -29.82 0.57
N SER A 596 -10.26 -29.41 1.78
CA SER A 596 -11.57 -28.80 2.00
C SER A 596 -11.67 -27.43 1.31
N LEU A 597 -10.59 -26.66 1.37
CA LEU A 597 -10.47 -25.36 0.69
C LEU A 597 -9.07 -25.20 0.12
N LEU A 598 -9.00 -24.91 -1.18
CA LEU A 598 -7.81 -24.38 -1.82
C LEU A 598 -8.00 -22.88 -2.03
N ILE A 599 -7.09 -22.06 -1.50
CA ILE A 599 -6.94 -20.65 -1.87
C ILE A 599 -5.76 -20.57 -2.84
N HIS A 600 -6.04 -20.35 -4.12
CA HIS A 600 -5.04 -20.34 -5.17
C HIS A 600 -4.90 -18.96 -5.81
N GLU A 601 -3.67 -18.55 -6.11
CA GLU A 601 -3.42 -17.37 -6.93
C GLU A 601 -3.96 -17.53 -8.36
N ALA A 602 -4.54 -16.48 -8.91
CA ALA A 602 -5.05 -16.41 -10.27
C ALA A 602 -4.67 -15.05 -10.86
N THR A 603 -3.36 -14.79 -10.89
CA THR A 603 -2.84 -13.46 -11.14
C THR A 603 -3.14 -12.98 -12.56
N LEU A 604 -3.05 -13.86 -13.56
CA LEU A 604 -3.24 -13.52 -14.97
C LEU A 604 -4.59 -14.00 -15.50
N GLU A 605 -5.12 -13.27 -16.48
CA GLU A 605 -6.28 -13.72 -17.26
C GLU A 605 -5.87 -14.83 -18.24
N ASP A 606 -6.83 -15.67 -18.64
CA ASP A 606 -6.62 -16.63 -19.72
C ASP A 606 -6.31 -15.90 -21.04
N GLY A 607 -5.42 -16.45 -21.86
CA GLY A 607 -4.84 -15.78 -23.02
C GLY A 607 -3.56 -14.99 -22.74
N LEU A 608 -3.13 -14.88 -21.47
CA LEU A 608 -1.85 -14.28 -21.05
C LEU A 608 -0.85 -15.34 -20.54
N GLU A 609 -0.90 -16.56 -21.07
CA GLU A 609 -0.08 -17.69 -20.57
C GLU A 609 1.43 -17.42 -20.70
N GLU A 610 1.87 -16.77 -21.77
CA GLU A 610 3.28 -16.41 -21.95
C GLU A 610 3.76 -15.43 -20.87
N GLU A 611 2.94 -14.42 -20.55
CA GLU A 611 3.23 -13.46 -19.48
C GLU A 611 3.15 -14.12 -18.10
N ALA A 612 2.22 -15.05 -17.90
CA ALA A 612 2.12 -15.84 -16.69
C ALA A 612 3.40 -16.67 -16.46
N ILE A 613 3.93 -17.31 -17.52
CA ILE A 613 5.22 -18.03 -17.47
C ILE A 613 6.38 -17.09 -17.14
N GLU A 614 6.47 -15.95 -17.84
CA GLU A 614 7.56 -14.97 -17.63
C GLU A 614 7.57 -14.43 -16.21
N LYS A 615 6.38 -14.12 -15.67
CA LYS A 615 6.22 -13.57 -14.32
C LYS A 615 6.08 -14.65 -13.25
N THR A 616 6.10 -15.92 -13.64
CA THR A 616 6.00 -17.09 -12.76
C THR A 616 4.72 -17.13 -11.90
N HIS A 617 3.57 -16.91 -12.54
CA HIS A 617 2.24 -16.90 -11.93
C HIS A 617 1.24 -17.79 -12.69
N SER A 618 0.06 -18.03 -12.14
CA SER A 618 -0.98 -18.82 -12.80
C SER A 618 -1.99 -17.95 -13.57
N THR A 619 -2.49 -18.48 -14.69
CA THR A 619 -3.76 -18.01 -15.27
C THR A 619 -4.96 -18.52 -14.48
N THR A 620 -6.15 -17.99 -14.77
CA THR A 620 -7.40 -18.37 -14.08
C THR A 620 -7.72 -19.86 -14.28
N SER A 621 -7.74 -20.34 -15.53
CA SER A 621 -7.98 -21.75 -15.84
C SER A 621 -6.88 -22.67 -15.31
N GLN A 622 -5.63 -22.20 -15.25
CA GLN A 622 -4.53 -22.95 -14.64
C GLN A 622 -4.74 -23.16 -13.14
N ALA A 623 -5.14 -22.12 -12.41
CA ALA A 623 -5.44 -22.20 -10.99
C ALA A 623 -6.61 -23.14 -10.70
N ILE A 624 -7.69 -23.04 -11.48
CA ILE A 624 -8.83 -23.97 -11.41
C ILE A 624 -8.36 -25.41 -11.68
N GLY A 625 -7.58 -25.63 -12.74
CA GLY A 625 -7.04 -26.94 -13.09
C GLY A 625 -6.19 -27.57 -11.99
N VAL A 626 -5.37 -26.77 -11.28
CA VAL A 626 -4.63 -27.24 -10.10
C VAL A 626 -5.59 -27.71 -9.01
N GLY A 627 -6.63 -26.93 -8.71
CA GLY A 627 -7.63 -27.30 -7.71
C GLY A 627 -8.44 -28.55 -8.07
N MET A 628 -8.80 -28.72 -9.34
CA MET A 628 -9.48 -29.92 -9.82
C MET A 628 -8.60 -31.17 -9.70
N LYS A 629 -7.31 -31.07 -10.09
CA LYS A 629 -6.33 -32.16 -9.93
C LYS A 629 -6.07 -32.50 -8.46
N MET A 630 -6.13 -31.50 -7.59
CA MET A 630 -6.03 -31.66 -6.13
C MET A 630 -7.23 -32.37 -5.51
N ASN A 631 -8.32 -32.56 -6.28
CA ASN A 631 -9.63 -32.96 -5.77
C ASN A 631 -10.09 -32.03 -4.63
N ALA A 632 -9.86 -30.73 -4.78
CA ALA A 632 -10.30 -29.76 -3.79
C ALA A 632 -11.84 -29.68 -3.77
N ASN A 633 -12.42 -29.67 -2.58
CA ASN A 633 -13.87 -29.50 -2.41
C ASN A 633 -14.33 -28.11 -2.87
N PHE A 634 -13.54 -27.09 -2.57
CA PHE A 634 -13.76 -25.71 -3.01
C PHE A 634 -12.44 -25.03 -3.37
N ILE A 635 -12.48 -24.21 -4.43
CA ILE A 635 -11.34 -23.46 -4.99
C ILE A 635 -11.70 -21.99 -4.91
N MET A 636 -11.01 -21.24 -4.06
CA MET A 636 -11.10 -19.79 -4.00
C MET A 636 -9.94 -19.17 -4.77
N LEU A 637 -10.25 -18.49 -5.87
CA LEU A 637 -9.29 -17.71 -6.64
C LEU A 637 -8.96 -16.42 -5.90
N ASN A 638 -7.69 -16.07 -5.85
CA ASN A 638 -7.17 -14.92 -5.13
C ASN A 638 -6.00 -14.26 -5.88
N HIS A 639 -5.44 -13.17 -5.35
CA HIS A 639 -4.23 -12.53 -5.85
C HIS A 639 -4.31 -12.04 -7.30
N PHE A 640 -5.37 -11.32 -7.63
CA PHE A 640 -5.63 -10.89 -9.01
C PHE A 640 -4.72 -9.74 -9.44
N SER A 641 -4.18 -9.80 -10.66
CA SER A 641 -3.53 -8.65 -11.28
C SER A 641 -4.50 -7.48 -11.37
N GLN A 642 -4.04 -6.32 -10.94
CA GLN A 642 -4.86 -5.12 -10.91
C GLN A 642 -4.72 -4.29 -12.18
N ARG A 643 -3.97 -4.81 -13.18
CA ARG A 643 -3.81 -4.22 -14.52
C ARG A 643 -4.92 -4.63 -15.48
N TYR A 644 -5.58 -5.76 -15.22
CA TYR A 644 -6.58 -6.37 -16.11
C TYR A 644 -8.01 -6.21 -15.54
N ALA A 645 -8.97 -6.97 -16.05
CA ALA A 645 -10.36 -6.88 -15.61
C ALA A 645 -10.46 -7.09 -14.09
N LYS A 646 -11.30 -6.27 -13.45
CA LYS A 646 -11.46 -6.29 -11.97
C LYS A 646 -12.08 -7.59 -11.45
N LEU A 647 -12.72 -8.33 -12.35
CA LEU A 647 -13.25 -9.66 -12.20
C LEU A 647 -12.62 -10.54 -13.28
N PRO A 648 -12.19 -11.77 -12.96
CA PRO A 648 -11.76 -12.73 -13.96
C PRO A 648 -12.80 -12.90 -15.06
N LEU A 649 -12.34 -13.08 -16.29
CA LEU A 649 -13.21 -13.53 -17.38
C LEU A 649 -13.62 -14.96 -17.11
N PHE A 650 -14.91 -15.22 -17.20
CA PHE A 650 -15.44 -16.53 -16.91
C PHE A 650 -15.36 -17.42 -18.14
N SER A 651 -14.75 -18.59 -17.95
CA SER A 651 -14.62 -19.64 -18.95
C SER A 651 -15.53 -20.83 -18.59
N SER A 652 -15.56 -21.85 -19.45
CA SER A 652 -16.24 -23.12 -19.19
C SER A 652 -15.68 -23.89 -17.99
N ASP A 653 -14.51 -23.49 -17.46
CA ASP A 653 -13.86 -24.15 -16.33
C ASP A 653 -14.47 -23.73 -14.99
N PHE A 654 -15.25 -22.65 -14.96
CA PHE A 654 -16.00 -22.25 -13.77
C PHE A 654 -17.11 -23.26 -13.49
N SER A 655 -17.16 -23.72 -12.24
CA SER A 655 -18.17 -24.64 -11.72
C SER A 655 -18.60 -24.20 -10.34
N GLU A 656 -19.58 -24.90 -9.76
CA GLU A 656 -20.05 -24.73 -8.37
C GLU A 656 -18.96 -24.84 -7.30
N LYS A 657 -17.78 -25.35 -7.65
CA LYS A 657 -16.63 -25.47 -6.77
C LYS A 657 -15.70 -24.24 -6.78
N VAL A 658 -15.93 -23.26 -7.65
CA VAL A 658 -15.01 -22.13 -7.86
C VAL A 658 -15.61 -20.82 -7.35
N GLY A 659 -14.87 -20.12 -6.49
CA GLY A 659 -15.20 -18.79 -5.98
C GLY A 659 -14.12 -17.76 -6.32
N ILE A 660 -14.51 -16.48 -6.28
CA ILE A 660 -13.61 -15.33 -6.47
C ILE A 660 -13.55 -14.55 -5.16
N SER A 661 -12.35 -14.29 -4.65
CA SER A 661 -12.19 -13.50 -3.44
C SER A 661 -12.40 -12.00 -3.70
N PHE A 662 -12.87 -11.29 -2.68
CA PHE A 662 -12.90 -9.83 -2.62
C PHE A 662 -12.33 -9.36 -1.28
N ASP A 663 -11.76 -8.16 -1.25
CA ASP A 663 -11.38 -7.52 0.01
C ASP A 663 -12.58 -7.49 0.96
N HIS A 664 -12.35 -7.83 2.23
CA HIS A 664 -13.33 -7.97 3.31
C HIS A 664 -14.39 -9.06 3.12
N MET A 665 -14.24 -9.94 2.11
CA MET A 665 -15.06 -11.15 2.00
C MET A 665 -14.76 -12.09 3.16
N ARG A 666 -15.80 -12.56 3.83
CA ARG A 666 -15.80 -13.52 4.92
C ARG A 666 -16.47 -14.80 4.44
N VAL A 667 -15.78 -15.92 4.50
CA VAL A 667 -16.35 -17.22 4.15
C VAL A 667 -16.19 -18.21 5.30
N SER A 668 -17.21 -19.03 5.48
CA SER A 668 -17.17 -20.22 6.33
C SER A 668 -17.49 -21.43 5.50
N PHE A 669 -17.22 -22.62 6.04
CA PHE A 669 -17.40 -23.87 5.30
C PHE A 669 -18.87 -24.16 4.93
N LYS A 670 -19.83 -23.53 5.61
CA LYS A 670 -21.25 -23.56 5.23
C LYS A 670 -21.57 -22.67 4.03
N PHE A 671 -20.87 -21.55 3.88
CA PHE A 671 -21.19 -20.50 2.89
C PHE A 671 -20.62 -20.77 1.51
N TRP A 672 -19.81 -21.82 1.33
CA TRP A 672 -19.19 -22.12 0.04
C TRP A 672 -20.19 -22.37 -1.09
N LYS A 673 -21.36 -22.95 -0.78
CA LYS A 673 -22.45 -23.09 -1.76
C LYS A 673 -23.15 -21.75 -2.09
N ALA A 674 -23.15 -20.79 -1.17
CA ALA A 674 -23.81 -19.49 -1.34
C ALA A 674 -22.91 -18.46 -2.04
N ALA A 675 -21.58 -18.52 -1.83
CA ALA A 675 -20.60 -17.69 -2.53
C ALA A 675 -20.68 -17.84 -4.07
N PHE A 676 -21.19 -18.98 -4.54
CA PHE A 676 -21.42 -19.30 -5.95
C PHE A 676 -22.54 -18.45 -6.60
N ILE A 677 -23.57 -18.06 -5.84
CA ILE A 677 -24.74 -17.33 -6.38
C ILE A 677 -24.40 -15.86 -6.66
N ALA A 678 -23.55 -15.24 -5.84
CA ALA A 678 -23.09 -13.86 -6.06
C ALA A 678 -22.23 -13.73 -7.34
N VAL A 679 -21.54 -14.80 -7.73
CA VAL A 679 -20.72 -14.87 -8.95
C VAL A 679 -21.58 -15.11 -10.19
N LEU A 680 -22.61 -15.97 -10.09
CA LEU A 680 -23.48 -16.33 -11.22
C LEU A 680 -24.39 -15.20 -11.72
N TRP A 681 -24.73 -14.21 -10.90
CA TRP A 681 -25.58 -13.10 -11.37
C TRP A 681 -24.82 -11.98 -12.09
N GLY A 682 -23.49 -11.92 -11.96
CA GLY A 682 -22.66 -11.06 -12.82
C GLY A 682 -22.61 -11.52 -14.28
N MET A 683 -23.27 -12.64 -14.62
CA MET A 683 -22.93 -13.47 -15.77
C MET A 683 -24.10 -14.00 -16.60
N SER A 684 -25.36 -13.88 -16.17
CA SER A 684 -26.50 -14.35 -16.97
C SER A 684 -26.84 -13.36 -18.10
N GLY A 685 -25.93 -13.26 -19.07
CA GLY A 685 -26.23 -13.19 -20.49
C GLY A 685 -27.22 -12.11 -20.95
N LYS A 686 -26.78 -10.84 -20.96
CA LYS A 686 -26.92 -9.91 -22.11
C LYS A 686 -26.32 -8.53 -21.86
N HIS A 687 -26.07 -8.15 -20.61
CA HIS A 687 -25.42 -6.89 -20.27
C HIS A 687 -24.26 -7.17 -19.31
N GLN A 688 -23.03 -6.83 -19.73
CA GLN A 688 -21.90 -6.75 -18.82
C GLN A 688 -22.29 -5.77 -17.70
N VAL A 689 -22.50 -6.27 -16.48
CA VAL A 689 -22.56 -5.41 -15.30
C VAL A 689 -21.11 -4.97 -15.00
N THR A 690 -20.63 -4.00 -15.77
CA THR A 690 -19.49 -3.19 -15.34
C THR A 690 -19.94 -2.42 -14.10
N PHE A 691 -19.42 -2.79 -12.92
CA PHE A 691 -19.44 -1.89 -11.76
C PHE A 691 -18.91 -0.52 -12.19
N GLY A 692 -19.82 0.44 -12.32
CA GLY A 692 -19.64 1.67 -13.09
C GLY A 692 -18.33 2.41 -12.83
N LEU A 693 -17.43 2.35 -13.81
CA LEU A 693 -16.54 3.46 -14.13
C LEU A 693 -16.84 3.82 -15.57
N VAL A 694 -17.60 4.90 -15.76
CA VAL A 694 -17.90 5.49 -17.06
C VAL A 694 -16.59 5.64 -17.85
N SER A 695 -16.40 4.77 -18.84
CA SER A 695 -15.46 5.00 -19.93
C SER A 695 -16.24 5.71 -21.03
N SER A 696 -15.88 6.96 -21.29
CA SER A 696 -16.41 7.79 -22.37
C SER A 696 -16.50 7.00 -23.68
N ALA A 697 -17.72 6.79 -24.17
CA ALA A 697 -18.00 6.06 -25.41
C ALA A 697 -17.64 6.90 -26.64
N PHE A 698 -16.86 6.32 -27.55
CA PHE A 698 -16.91 6.63 -28.97
C PHE A 698 -18.00 5.74 -29.60
N PRO A 699 -18.89 6.27 -30.46
CA PRO A 699 -19.98 5.47 -31.00
C PRO A 699 -19.51 4.65 -32.21
N THR A 700 -19.70 3.34 -32.16
CA THR A 700 -19.76 2.48 -33.34
C THR A 700 -21.11 1.81 -33.40
N THR A 701 -22.03 2.38 -34.17
CA THR A 701 -23.28 1.75 -34.58
C THR A 701 -23.06 1.10 -35.96
N LEU A 702 -23.19 -0.22 -36.02
CA LEU A 702 -23.36 -0.97 -37.27
C LEU A 702 -24.57 -1.90 -37.08
N GLY A 703 -25.74 -1.40 -37.45
CA GLY A 703 -26.99 -2.13 -37.53
C GLY A 703 -27.62 -1.90 -38.89
N LYS A 704 -27.73 -2.97 -39.67
CA LYS A 704 -28.28 -3.05 -41.03
C LYS A 704 -29.75 -2.63 -41.06
N TRP A 705 -30.14 -1.82 -42.04
CA TRP A 705 -31.48 -1.82 -42.64
C TRP A 705 -31.38 -1.66 -44.16
N HIS A 706 -32.14 -2.49 -44.87
CA HIS A 706 -32.29 -2.50 -46.33
C HIS A 706 -33.52 -1.68 -46.76
N THR A 707 -33.43 -1.16 -47.99
CA THR A 707 -34.50 -0.73 -48.93
C THR A 707 -35.42 0.43 -48.54
N GLY A 708 -35.27 1.55 -49.27
CA GLY A 708 -36.29 2.61 -49.37
C GLY A 708 -35.75 3.90 -50.01
N ARG A 709 -36.29 4.29 -51.15
CA ARG A 709 -35.91 5.48 -51.96
C ARG A 709 -36.20 6.81 -51.24
N LEU A 710 -35.28 7.76 -51.49
CA LEU A 710 -35.47 9.20 -51.76
C LEU A 710 -36.12 10.14 -50.70
N VAL A 711 -35.40 11.25 -50.50
CA VAL A 711 -35.83 12.66 -50.44
C VAL A 711 -35.28 13.38 -49.19
N ALA A 712 -34.33 14.31 -49.41
CA ALA A 712 -34.01 15.39 -48.48
C ALA A 712 -35.13 16.45 -48.53
N PRO A 713 -35.45 17.17 -47.44
CA PRO A 713 -34.81 18.49 -47.29
C PRO A 713 -34.68 19.09 -45.86
N ARG A 714 -33.70 20.01 -45.75
CA ARG A 714 -33.72 21.37 -45.15
C ARG A 714 -34.15 21.64 -43.69
N GLN A 715 -33.21 22.26 -42.98
CA GLN A 715 -33.30 23.54 -42.21
C GLN A 715 -34.60 23.93 -41.49
N ALA A 716 -34.51 24.12 -40.16
CA ALA A 716 -35.03 25.23 -39.33
C ALA A 716 -34.44 25.04 -37.91
N PHE A 717 -33.67 25.92 -37.25
CA PHE A 717 -33.84 27.30 -36.75
C PHE A 717 -35.00 27.54 -35.75
N ILE A 718 -34.60 27.91 -34.51
CA ILE A 718 -35.27 28.82 -33.52
C ILE A 718 -36.42 28.13 -32.74
N THR A 719 -36.65 28.24 -31.41
CA THR A 719 -36.54 29.34 -30.42
C THR A 719 -36.64 28.83 -28.97
N VAL A 720 -36.34 29.75 -28.04
CA VAL A 720 -36.45 29.80 -26.57
C VAL A 720 -37.90 29.78 -26.04
N GLY A 721 -38.07 29.35 -24.76
CA GLY A 721 -39.20 29.64 -23.85
C GLY A 721 -39.73 28.36 -23.17
N ASP A 722 -39.84 28.22 -21.86
CA ASP A 722 -39.71 29.10 -20.67
C ASP A 722 -38.96 28.37 -19.55
#